data_AF-A0A9W7PF08-F1
#
_entry.id   AF-A0A9W7PF08-F1
#
_cell.length_a   1.000
_cell.length_b   1.000
_cell.length_c   1.000
_cell.angle_alpha   90.00
_cell.angle_beta   90.00
_cell.angle_gamma   90.00
#
_symmetry.space_group_name_H-M   'P 1'
#
loop_
_entity.id
_entity.type
_entity.pdbx_description
1 polymer ?
#
loop_
_entity_poly.entity_id
_entity_poly.type
_entity_poly.pdbx_seq_one_letter_code
_entity_poly.pdbx_strand_id
1 'polypeptide(L)'
;MLIGKRLNDRYKLLKMIGGGGMANVYLAHDDILGRDVAVKILRLDYSNNEEFIKRFHREAQSVTTLSHPNIVNMYDVGEEDGIYYLVMEYVPGQTLKQYIIERGMLPIGEALDIMEQLTSAMAHAHHFEIVHRDIKPHNILIRADGIIKVTDFGIATATSATTITHTNSVLGSVHYLSPEQARGGIANKQSDIYSLGIVMFELLTGRQPFSGESAVAIALKHLQSEIPSPKRWNENIPQSVENIILKATAKDPFHRYQSANAMKRDIETALYPERINEQPFYIPEDMEATKAIPIIQQEQLFENVSDETIVLKGSKVEEPIRAEAAELDKKKKRSNKWLKVLISTFLFLAIGITLALTVIPGLFIPKDVKVPDVAGMKYTTAVNTLVEKGFEVTEPNIVYTDDVEVGDVIKTEPVAGRVVKENAKITIYQSGGKKKSKMANFTGQNFESVKAELEEKYKQVTVNYIENDKPKGEIVEQIPTPDQMVIEAEQELKIWVSKGPYQIRPGDFSGWTENSVTGYLNERKLTSDIKREYSDSVEKGLVISQFPKPGTPLKEGDKVTIIISDGQKPKVTKTVKVDNISIPYEPAVTGEKKPQTIEIYKEDMQQKMDRPVETRTITESATISLEFVIQEGSKGHYKIVRDGVTIIDKEVPYPTQ
;
A
#
# COMPACT_ATOMS: atom_id res chain seq x y z
N MET A 1 -21.83 22.94 28.01
CA MET A 1 -20.59 22.17 27.76
C MET A 1 -20.97 20.72 27.45
N LEU A 2 -20.18 20.00 26.66
CA LEU A 2 -20.42 18.57 26.38
C LEU A 2 -19.69 17.62 27.34
N ILE A 3 -18.61 18.07 27.99
CA ILE A 3 -17.92 17.29 29.03
C ILE A 3 -18.91 16.92 30.14
N GLY A 4 -18.96 15.64 30.50
CA GLY A 4 -19.93 15.09 31.45
C GLY A 4 -21.24 14.60 30.81
N LYS A 5 -21.59 15.00 29.57
CA LYS A 5 -22.71 14.37 28.84
C LYS A 5 -22.31 12.93 28.49
N ARG A 6 -23.26 12.01 28.60
CA ARG A 6 -23.21 10.67 28.02
C ARG A 6 -23.97 10.68 26.69
N LEU A 7 -23.40 10.12 25.64
CA LEU A 7 -24.05 9.97 24.34
C LEU A 7 -24.58 8.54 24.16
N ASN A 8 -25.79 8.41 23.61
CA ASN A 8 -26.54 7.17 23.36
C ASN A 8 -26.54 6.23 24.58
N ASP A 9 -26.73 6.82 25.77
CA ASP A 9 -26.61 6.18 27.09
C ASP A 9 -25.40 5.23 27.29
N ARG A 10 -24.32 5.46 26.53
CA ARG A 10 -23.12 4.61 26.50
C ARG A 10 -21.80 5.36 26.60
N TYR A 11 -21.62 6.43 25.83
CA TYR A 11 -20.31 7.09 25.66
C TYR A 11 -20.19 8.35 26.52
N LYS A 12 -19.57 8.23 27.70
CA LYS A 12 -19.43 9.31 28.68
C LYS A 12 -18.25 10.21 28.35
N LEU A 13 -18.50 11.44 27.90
CA LEU A 13 -17.48 12.40 27.48
C LEU A 13 -16.65 12.92 28.67
N LEU A 14 -15.35 12.65 28.70
CA LEU A 14 -14.45 12.95 29.84
C LEU A 14 -13.66 14.25 29.69
N LYS A 15 -13.01 14.47 28.55
CA LYS A 15 -12.21 15.68 28.26
C LYS A 15 -12.09 15.91 26.75
N MET A 16 -11.89 17.16 26.33
CA MET A 16 -11.49 17.45 24.94
C MET A 16 -10.01 17.07 24.75
N ILE A 17 -9.68 16.42 23.63
CA ILE A 17 -8.31 15.97 23.28
C ILE A 17 -7.82 16.53 21.94
N GLY A 18 -8.71 17.07 21.11
CA GLY A 18 -8.36 17.77 19.87
C GLY A 18 -9.53 18.59 19.34
N GLY A 19 -9.28 19.45 18.37
CA GLY A 19 -10.33 20.25 17.72
C GLY A 19 -9.82 20.95 16.47
N GLY A 20 -10.74 21.23 15.53
CA GLY A 20 -10.44 21.87 14.26
C GLY A 20 -11.61 22.68 13.72
N GLY A 21 -11.55 23.03 12.43
CA GLY A 21 -12.53 23.91 11.79
C GLY A 21 -13.95 23.34 11.71
N MET A 22 -14.10 22.01 11.66
CA MET A 22 -15.39 21.31 11.44
C MET A 22 -15.84 20.43 12.62
N ALA A 23 -14.91 19.96 13.46
CA ALA A 23 -15.19 18.99 14.51
C ALA A 23 -14.30 19.17 15.75
N ASN A 24 -14.81 18.71 16.90
CA ASN A 24 -14.09 18.60 18.17
C ASN A 24 -13.93 17.12 18.53
N VAL A 25 -12.78 16.72 19.06
CA VAL A 25 -12.50 15.34 19.49
C VAL A 25 -12.41 15.28 21.02
N TYR A 26 -13.17 14.38 21.62
CA TYR A 26 -13.22 14.15 23.06
C TYR A 26 -12.72 12.74 23.37
N LEU A 27 -12.01 12.58 24.50
CA LEU A 27 -11.87 11.29 25.15
C LEU A 27 -13.19 10.98 25.86
N ALA A 28 -13.70 9.77 25.69
CA ALA A 28 -14.89 9.26 26.36
C ALA A 28 -14.65 7.85 26.91
N HIS A 29 -15.47 7.44 27.87
CA HIS A 29 -15.54 6.05 28.32
C HIS A 29 -16.77 5.37 27.70
N ASP A 30 -16.59 4.17 27.14
CA ASP A 30 -17.65 3.27 26.70
C ASP A 30 -18.14 2.47 27.92
N ASP A 31 -19.17 2.98 28.61
CA ASP A 31 -19.67 2.43 29.89
C ASP A 31 -20.21 0.98 29.74
N ILE A 32 -20.42 0.48 28.52
CA ILE A 32 -20.88 -0.90 28.24
C ILE A 32 -19.70 -1.87 28.03
N LEU A 33 -18.65 -1.45 27.30
CA LEU A 33 -17.47 -2.27 27.03
C LEU A 33 -16.29 -2.01 27.97
N GLY A 34 -16.41 -1.08 28.91
CA GLY A 34 -15.41 -0.78 29.95
C GLY A 34 -14.08 -0.24 29.41
N ARG A 35 -14.13 0.51 28.30
CA ARG A 35 -12.94 0.94 27.55
C ARG A 35 -12.98 2.42 27.17
N ASP A 36 -11.81 3.02 27.05
CA ASP A 36 -11.67 4.40 26.56
C ASP A 36 -11.75 4.45 25.03
N VAL A 37 -12.46 5.46 24.51
CA VAL A 37 -12.71 5.70 23.08
C VAL A 37 -12.56 7.18 22.76
N ALA A 38 -12.18 7.50 21.52
CA ALA A 38 -12.22 8.87 21.02
C ALA A 38 -13.58 9.11 20.35
N VAL A 39 -14.22 10.24 20.66
CA VAL A 39 -15.50 10.65 20.09
C VAL A 39 -15.33 11.96 19.34
N LYS A 40 -15.48 11.90 18.02
CA LYS A 40 -15.37 13.06 17.12
C LYS A 40 -16.75 13.63 16.84
N ILE A 41 -17.01 14.83 17.32
CA ILE A 41 -18.31 15.50 17.29
C ILE A 41 -18.26 16.66 16.29
N LEU A 42 -19.23 16.74 15.38
CA LEU A 42 -19.36 17.89 14.47
C LEU A 42 -19.71 19.17 15.21
N ARG A 43 -19.22 20.30 14.72
CA ARG A 43 -19.61 21.63 15.21
C ARG A 43 -21.01 21.98 14.70
N LEU A 44 -21.79 22.65 15.56
CA LEU A 44 -23.15 23.16 15.26
C LEU A 44 -23.20 24.06 14.01
N ASP A 45 -22.08 24.69 13.65
CA ASP A 45 -21.91 25.47 12.42
C ASP A 45 -22.21 24.66 11.14
N TYR A 46 -22.14 23.32 11.20
CA TYR A 46 -22.37 22.39 10.10
C TYR A 46 -23.58 21.45 10.30
N SER A 47 -24.21 21.42 11.49
CA SER A 47 -25.29 20.47 11.82
C SER A 47 -26.63 20.72 11.11
N ASN A 48 -26.74 21.82 10.35
CA ASN A 48 -27.94 22.21 9.63
C ASN A 48 -27.85 21.93 8.11
N ASN A 49 -26.77 21.31 7.64
CA ASN A 49 -26.57 20.98 6.22
C ASN A 49 -26.79 19.48 5.97
N GLU A 50 -28.02 19.11 5.59
CA GLU A 50 -28.38 17.71 5.29
C GLU A 50 -27.45 17.03 4.26
N GLU A 51 -26.95 17.76 3.27
CA GLU A 51 -26.08 17.17 2.25
C GLU A 51 -24.70 16.84 2.83
N PHE A 52 -24.15 17.74 3.66
CA PHE A 52 -22.92 17.49 4.41
C PHE A 52 -23.10 16.28 5.34
N ILE A 53 -24.21 16.20 6.08
CA ILE A 53 -24.52 15.09 6.99
C ILE A 53 -24.65 13.75 6.25
N LYS A 54 -25.39 13.71 5.13
CA LYS A 54 -25.55 12.51 4.32
C LYS A 54 -24.23 12.02 3.71
N ARG A 55 -23.33 12.94 3.34
CA ARG A 55 -21.96 12.61 2.91
C ARG A 55 -21.11 12.10 4.09
N PHE A 56 -21.17 12.79 5.23
CA PHE A 56 -20.46 12.45 6.48
C PHE A 56 -20.76 11.03 6.95
N HIS A 57 -22.04 10.63 7.01
CA HIS A 57 -22.42 9.25 7.33
C HIS A 57 -21.92 8.24 6.28
N ARG A 58 -21.99 8.57 4.99
CA ARG A 58 -21.53 7.68 3.91
C ARG A 58 -20.01 7.45 3.94
N GLU A 59 -19.21 8.49 4.18
CA GLU A 59 -17.76 8.35 4.30
C GLU A 59 -17.39 7.60 5.58
N ALA A 60 -18.04 7.91 6.71
CA ALA A 60 -17.90 7.15 7.96
C ALA A 60 -18.18 5.64 7.77
N GLN A 61 -19.28 5.28 7.09
CA GLN A 61 -19.65 3.89 6.79
C GLN A 61 -18.69 3.17 5.83
N SER A 62 -17.91 3.91 5.01
CA SER A 62 -16.86 3.26 4.21
C SER A 62 -15.67 2.85 5.09
N VAL A 63 -15.27 3.72 6.02
CA VAL A 63 -14.07 3.53 6.85
C VAL A 63 -14.27 2.47 7.94
N THR A 64 -15.49 2.20 8.40
CA THR A 64 -15.77 1.08 9.34
C THR A 64 -15.44 -0.31 8.78
N THR A 65 -15.25 -0.45 7.46
CA THR A 65 -14.81 -1.71 6.83
C THR A 65 -13.30 -1.94 6.93
N LEU A 66 -12.51 -0.89 7.23
CA LEU A 66 -11.06 -0.98 7.31
C LEU A 66 -10.62 -1.46 8.71
N SER A 67 -9.94 -2.60 8.77
CA SER A 67 -9.22 -3.05 9.95
C SER A 67 -7.77 -3.39 9.63
N HIS A 68 -6.85 -2.57 10.15
CA HIS A 68 -5.41 -2.66 9.91
C HIS A 68 -4.67 -2.11 11.15
N PRO A 69 -3.53 -2.70 11.57
CA PRO A 69 -2.81 -2.27 12.78
C PRO A 69 -2.46 -0.77 12.79
N ASN A 70 -2.15 -0.20 11.63
CA ASN A 70 -1.79 1.22 11.46
C ASN A 70 -2.96 2.15 11.05
N ILE A 71 -4.21 1.70 11.13
CA ILE A 71 -5.41 2.54 10.96
C ILE A 71 -6.12 2.69 12.31
N VAL A 72 -6.68 3.86 12.60
CA VAL A 72 -7.58 4.06 13.76
C VAL A 72 -8.91 3.35 13.47
N ASN A 73 -9.22 2.28 14.21
CA ASN A 73 -10.46 1.55 14.00
C ASN A 73 -11.67 2.41 14.38
N MET A 74 -12.72 2.41 13.54
CA MET A 74 -14.00 3.03 13.86
C MET A 74 -14.95 2.01 14.47
N TYR A 75 -15.67 2.40 15.52
CA TYR A 75 -16.55 1.52 16.29
C TYR A 75 -18.03 1.83 16.12
N ASP A 76 -18.40 3.10 15.94
CA ASP A 76 -19.80 3.54 15.95
C ASP A 76 -19.97 4.89 15.23
N VAL A 77 -21.18 5.19 14.79
CA VAL A 77 -21.57 6.50 14.22
C VAL A 77 -23.02 6.79 14.58
N GLY A 78 -23.28 7.97 15.15
CA GLY A 78 -24.58 8.29 15.73
C GLY A 78 -24.97 9.76 15.65
N GLU A 79 -26.25 10.00 15.95
CA GLU A 79 -26.89 11.30 16.08
C GLU A 79 -27.70 11.31 17.38
N GLU A 80 -27.63 12.41 18.15
CA GLU A 80 -28.43 12.60 19.36
C GLU A 80 -28.59 14.10 19.65
N ASP A 81 -29.80 14.60 19.89
CA ASP A 81 -30.09 16.04 20.07
C ASP A 81 -29.54 16.95 18.93
N GLY A 82 -29.43 16.43 17.70
CA GLY A 82 -28.78 17.11 16.57
C GLY A 82 -27.24 17.15 16.64
N ILE A 83 -26.65 16.44 17.61
CA ILE A 83 -25.19 16.24 17.75
C ILE A 83 -24.80 15.00 16.95
N TYR A 84 -24.14 15.22 15.81
CA TYR A 84 -23.54 14.17 14.99
C TYR A 84 -22.15 13.78 15.51
N TYR A 85 -21.91 12.48 15.69
CA TYR A 85 -20.64 11.99 16.23
C TYR A 85 -20.19 10.64 15.63
N LEU A 86 -18.87 10.45 15.60
CA LEU A 86 -18.21 9.15 15.35
C LEU A 86 -17.52 8.69 16.63
N VAL A 87 -17.52 7.38 16.88
CA VAL A 87 -16.75 6.74 17.94
C VAL A 87 -15.66 5.89 17.32
N MET A 88 -14.42 6.08 17.77
CA MET A 88 -13.22 5.46 17.22
C MET A 88 -12.22 5.07 18.32
N GLU A 89 -11.23 4.28 17.93
CA GLU A 89 -10.13 3.84 18.79
C GLU A 89 -9.40 5.04 19.42
N TYR A 90 -9.35 5.09 20.77
CA TYR A 90 -8.50 6.06 21.45
C TYR A 90 -7.04 5.59 21.38
N VAL A 91 -6.22 6.34 20.64
CA VAL A 91 -4.79 6.09 20.49
C VAL A 91 -4.01 6.96 21.48
N PRO A 92 -3.43 6.40 22.55
CA PRO A 92 -2.59 7.16 23.48
C PRO A 92 -1.23 7.45 22.83
N GLY A 93 -0.97 8.72 22.54
CA GLY A 93 0.22 9.18 21.83
C GLY A 93 0.16 10.67 21.50
N GLN A 94 0.94 11.11 20.52
CA GLN A 94 0.92 12.46 19.97
C GLN A 94 0.75 12.45 18.44
N THR A 95 0.49 13.59 17.80
CA THR A 95 0.53 13.66 16.33
C THR A 95 1.96 13.56 15.83
N LEU A 96 2.14 13.01 14.62
CA LEU A 96 3.44 12.98 13.96
C LEU A 96 3.99 14.39 13.72
N LYS A 97 3.12 15.41 13.58
CA LYS A 97 3.56 16.81 13.49
C LYS A 97 4.21 17.31 14.78
N GLN A 98 3.63 16.98 15.94
CA GLN A 98 4.24 17.30 17.23
C GLN A 98 5.57 16.54 17.41
N TYR A 99 5.60 15.26 17.01
CA TYR A 99 6.82 14.44 17.05
C TYR A 99 7.97 15.05 16.22
N ILE A 100 7.70 15.52 14.99
CA ILE A 100 8.67 16.22 14.14
C ILE A 100 9.14 17.54 14.80
N ILE A 101 8.25 18.28 15.46
CA ILE A 101 8.60 19.53 16.16
C ILE A 101 9.48 19.27 17.38
N GLU A 102 9.24 18.18 18.13
CA GLU A 102 10.03 17.80 19.32
C GLU A 102 11.39 17.17 18.96
N ARG A 103 11.45 16.38 17.88
CA ARG A 103 12.63 15.60 17.48
C ARG A 103 13.52 16.32 16.44
N GLY A 104 12.95 17.20 15.61
CA GLY A 104 13.62 17.81 14.48
C GLY A 104 13.75 16.86 13.29
N MET A 105 14.96 16.69 12.77
CA MET A 105 15.25 15.75 11.68
C MET A 105 15.34 14.33 12.26
N LEU A 106 14.56 13.38 11.74
CA LEU A 106 14.60 12.01 12.23
C LEU A 106 15.78 11.20 11.66
N PRO A 107 16.31 10.20 12.39
CA PRO A 107 17.20 9.19 11.83
C PRO A 107 16.57 8.50 10.61
N ILE A 108 17.38 8.14 9.62
CA ILE A 108 16.88 7.64 8.32
C ILE A 108 16.09 6.34 8.49
N GLY A 109 16.56 5.41 9.33
CA GLY A 109 15.80 4.17 9.66
C GLY A 109 14.44 4.48 10.28
N GLU A 110 14.40 5.30 11.32
CA GLU A 110 13.17 5.72 12.01
C GLU A 110 12.15 6.40 11.07
N ALA A 111 12.63 7.22 10.12
CA ALA A 111 11.79 7.80 9.09
C ALA A 111 11.25 6.75 8.10
N LEU A 112 12.06 5.74 7.72
CA LEU A 112 11.63 4.64 6.85
C LEU A 112 10.64 3.70 7.57
N ASP A 113 10.85 3.37 8.84
CA ASP A 113 9.95 2.54 9.67
C ASP A 113 8.55 3.20 9.82
N ILE A 114 8.51 4.53 9.96
CA ILE A 114 7.27 5.31 9.94
C ILE A 114 6.61 5.27 8.55
N MET A 115 7.39 5.42 7.48
CA MET A 115 6.88 5.40 6.11
C MET A 115 6.44 4.01 5.62
N GLU A 116 7.04 2.93 6.12
CA GLU A 116 6.63 1.56 5.82
C GLU A 116 5.23 1.27 6.43
N GLN A 117 5.03 1.65 7.70
CA GLN A 117 3.72 1.53 8.35
C GLN A 117 2.65 2.40 7.66
N LEU A 118 3.00 3.63 7.25
CA LEU A 118 2.11 4.53 6.52
C LEU A 118 1.73 3.99 5.13
N THR A 119 2.71 3.49 4.36
CA THR A 119 2.45 2.89 3.04
C THR A 119 1.69 1.57 3.16
N SER A 120 1.87 0.78 4.23
CA SER A 120 1.01 -0.37 4.54
C SER A 120 -0.44 0.04 4.80
N ALA A 121 -0.66 1.05 5.64
CA ALA A 121 -2.00 1.57 5.93
C ALA A 121 -2.71 2.07 4.67
N MET A 122 -2.00 2.82 3.81
CA MET A 122 -2.58 3.32 2.56
C MET A 122 -2.78 2.21 1.53
N ALA A 123 -1.88 1.23 1.43
CA ALA A 123 -2.08 0.06 0.57
C ALA A 123 -3.35 -0.74 0.95
N HIS A 124 -3.60 -0.91 2.26
CA HIS A 124 -4.82 -1.54 2.76
C HIS A 124 -6.07 -0.73 2.41
N ALA A 125 -6.09 0.59 2.67
CA ALA A 125 -7.21 1.44 2.31
C ALA A 125 -7.48 1.49 0.79
N HIS A 126 -6.42 1.59 -0.01
CA HIS A 126 -6.46 1.62 -1.48
C HIS A 126 -6.95 0.29 -2.08
N HIS A 127 -6.81 -0.84 -1.37
CA HIS A 127 -7.36 -2.13 -1.79
C HIS A 127 -8.90 -2.17 -1.67
N PHE A 128 -9.48 -1.46 -0.69
CA PHE A 128 -10.93 -1.28 -0.53
C PHE A 128 -11.48 -0.07 -1.30
N GLU A 129 -10.74 0.46 -2.28
CA GLU A 129 -11.06 1.68 -3.05
C GLU A 129 -11.25 2.96 -2.20
N ILE A 130 -10.75 2.99 -0.96
CA ILE A 130 -10.81 4.15 -0.08
C ILE A 130 -9.54 4.99 -0.24
N VAL A 131 -9.71 6.28 -0.55
CA VAL A 131 -8.65 7.29 -0.70
C VAL A 131 -8.72 8.25 0.49
N HIS A 132 -7.58 8.58 1.10
CA HIS A 132 -7.53 9.42 2.31
C HIS A 132 -7.71 10.91 2.00
N ARG A 133 -7.14 11.41 0.88
CA ARG A 133 -7.26 12.77 0.32
C ARG A 133 -6.63 13.92 1.12
N ASP A 134 -6.20 13.70 2.36
CA ASP A 134 -5.67 14.73 3.29
C ASP A 134 -4.55 14.12 4.17
N ILE A 135 -3.62 13.38 3.56
CA ILE A 135 -2.47 12.79 4.27
C ILE A 135 -1.52 13.91 4.70
N LYS A 136 -1.31 14.04 6.01
CA LYS A 136 -0.40 15.01 6.64
C LYS A 136 -0.05 14.57 8.07
N PRO A 137 1.07 15.04 8.66
CA PRO A 137 1.50 14.62 10.00
C PRO A 137 0.55 14.99 11.16
N HIS A 138 -0.48 15.81 10.91
CA HIS A 138 -1.56 16.09 11.87
C HIS A 138 -2.60 14.96 11.93
N ASN A 139 -2.81 14.23 10.83
CA ASN A 139 -3.78 13.13 10.70
C ASN A 139 -3.12 11.75 10.95
N ILE A 140 -1.87 11.76 11.43
CA ILE A 140 -1.09 10.58 11.77
C ILE A 140 -0.74 10.71 13.25
N LEU A 141 -1.07 9.69 14.04
CA LEU A 141 -0.72 9.59 15.46
C LEU A 141 0.45 8.62 15.62
N ILE A 142 1.37 8.90 16.54
CA ILE A 142 2.46 8.01 16.93
C ILE A 142 2.35 7.68 18.42
N ARG A 143 2.36 6.38 18.73
CA ARG A 143 2.31 5.84 20.10
C ARG A 143 3.72 5.77 20.69
N ALA A 144 3.80 5.67 22.03
CA ALA A 144 5.08 5.60 22.74
C ALA A 144 5.94 4.35 22.44
N ASP A 145 5.36 3.34 21.78
CA ASP A 145 6.03 2.13 21.28
C ASP A 145 6.37 2.20 19.78
N GLY A 146 6.31 3.39 19.16
CA GLY A 146 6.67 3.61 17.75
C GLY A 146 5.60 3.20 16.73
N ILE A 147 4.49 2.60 17.16
CA ILE A 147 3.40 2.22 16.27
C ILE A 147 2.64 3.48 15.83
N ILE A 148 2.55 3.70 14.52
CA ILE A 148 1.76 4.80 13.94
C ILE A 148 0.33 4.38 13.66
N LYS A 149 -0.59 5.35 13.69
CA LYS A 149 -2.03 5.19 13.49
C LYS A 149 -2.58 6.33 12.63
N VAL A 150 -3.10 6.02 11.46
CA VAL A 150 -3.71 6.99 10.54
C VAL A 150 -5.19 7.22 10.89
N THR A 151 -5.61 8.49 10.95
CA THR A 151 -6.98 8.92 11.26
C THR A 151 -7.51 9.89 10.20
N ASP A 152 -8.77 10.33 10.33
CA ASP A 152 -9.35 11.40 9.49
C ASP A 152 -9.40 11.12 7.96
N PHE A 153 -9.67 9.86 7.57
CA PHE A 153 -9.91 9.43 6.19
C PHE A 153 -11.07 10.19 5.51
N GLY A 154 -10.78 11.14 4.61
CA GLY A 154 -11.74 11.78 3.69
C GLY A 154 -12.72 12.80 4.30
N ILE A 155 -13.20 12.57 5.53
CA ILE A 155 -14.39 13.18 6.17
C ILE A 155 -14.45 14.72 6.11
N ALA A 156 -13.30 15.41 6.03
CA ALA A 156 -13.21 16.87 6.01
C ALA A 156 -13.15 17.49 4.59
N THR A 157 -13.10 16.69 3.52
CA THR A 157 -12.85 17.20 2.14
C THR A 157 -14.06 17.84 1.45
N ALA A 158 -15.19 17.98 2.15
CA ALA A 158 -16.44 18.53 1.61
C ALA A 158 -16.48 20.08 1.50
N THR A 159 -15.35 20.75 1.27
CA THR A 159 -15.31 22.16 0.85
C THR A 159 -14.79 22.26 -0.59
N SER A 160 -15.62 22.80 -1.48
CA SER A 160 -15.36 22.88 -2.92
C SER A 160 -14.09 23.68 -3.25
N ALA A 161 -13.54 23.49 -4.44
CA ALA A 161 -12.32 24.18 -4.90
C ALA A 161 -12.35 25.72 -4.78
N THR A 162 -13.55 26.32 -4.76
CA THR A 162 -13.79 27.75 -4.50
C THR A 162 -13.45 28.23 -3.09
N THR A 163 -13.18 27.34 -2.12
CA THR A 163 -12.80 27.74 -0.75
C THR A 163 -11.33 28.16 -0.63
N ILE A 164 -10.44 27.66 -1.51
CA ILE A 164 -8.99 27.92 -1.48
C ILE A 164 -8.68 29.43 -1.57
N THR A 165 -9.54 30.22 -2.22
CA THR A 165 -9.35 31.66 -2.42
C THR A 165 -9.92 32.57 -1.32
N HIS A 166 -10.65 32.04 -0.32
CA HIS A 166 -11.49 32.88 0.54
C HIS A 166 -11.43 32.64 2.07
N THR A 167 -10.70 31.64 2.60
CA THR A 167 -10.65 31.43 4.06
C THR A 167 -9.26 31.17 4.63
N ASN A 168 -8.85 32.01 5.59
CA ASN A 168 -7.60 31.86 6.37
C ASN A 168 -7.56 30.59 7.25
N SER A 169 -8.62 29.78 7.28
CA SER A 169 -8.69 28.53 8.04
C SER A 169 -8.05 27.32 7.34
N VAL A 170 -7.72 27.41 6.04
CA VAL A 170 -7.15 26.29 5.25
C VAL A 170 -5.61 26.24 5.33
N LEU A 171 -4.99 27.08 6.17
CA LEU A 171 -3.55 27.35 6.20
C LEU A 171 -2.67 26.09 6.42
N GLY A 172 -3.18 25.04 7.08
CA GLY A 172 -2.40 23.86 7.46
C GLY A 172 -2.35 22.70 6.45
N SER A 173 -3.32 22.54 5.54
CA SER A 173 -3.35 21.40 4.60
C SER A 173 -2.59 21.66 3.30
N VAL A 174 -2.45 22.91 2.87
CA VAL A 174 -1.90 23.25 1.55
C VAL A 174 -0.44 22.83 1.32
N HIS A 175 0.32 22.61 2.40
CA HIS A 175 1.73 22.18 2.35
C HIS A 175 1.94 20.70 1.95
N TYR A 176 0.88 19.90 1.86
CA TYR A 176 0.92 18.48 1.47
C TYR A 176 0.05 18.21 0.23
N LEU A 177 -0.43 19.27 -0.42
CA LEU A 177 -1.45 19.22 -1.46
C LEU A 177 -0.86 18.66 -2.77
N SER A 178 -1.51 17.64 -3.34
CA SER A 178 -1.10 17.10 -4.63
C SER A 178 -1.33 18.10 -5.78
N PRO A 179 -0.55 18.03 -6.88
CA PRO A 179 -0.72 18.92 -8.03
C PRO A 179 -2.14 18.89 -8.60
N GLU A 180 -2.75 17.71 -8.69
CA GLU A 180 -4.13 17.55 -9.15
C GLU A 180 -5.15 18.23 -8.23
N GLN A 181 -5.00 18.13 -6.90
CA GLN A 181 -5.84 18.88 -5.95
C GLN A 181 -5.60 20.39 -6.02
N ALA A 182 -4.35 20.82 -6.25
CA ALA A 182 -4.01 22.23 -6.44
C ALA A 182 -4.59 22.83 -7.74
N ARG A 183 -4.93 22.01 -8.74
CA ARG A 183 -5.76 22.41 -9.90
C ARG A 183 -7.27 22.38 -9.63
N GLY A 184 -7.71 22.04 -8.42
CA GLY A 184 -9.12 21.83 -8.06
C GLY A 184 -9.68 20.47 -8.50
N GLY A 185 -8.83 19.52 -8.90
CA GLY A 185 -9.20 18.17 -9.29
C GLY A 185 -9.53 17.26 -8.09
N ILE A 186 -10.17 16.13 -8.38
CA ILE A 186 -10.55 15.13 -7.36
C ILE A 186 -9.31 14.32 -6.94
N ALA A 187 -9.05 14.29 -5.63
CA ALA A 187 -7.99 13.48 -5.04
C ALA A 187 -8.23 11.98 -5.26
N ASN A 188 -7.17 11.27 -5.64
CA ASN A 188 -7.19 9.83 -5.93
C ASN A 188 -5.98 9.11 -5.28
N LYS A 189 -5.80 7.81 -5.55
CA LYS A 189 -4.71 7.00 -4.98
C LYS A 189 -3.31 7.58 -5.24
N GLN A 190 -3.09 8.26 -6.37
CA GLN A 190 -1.83 8.94 -6.69
C GLN A 190 -1.64 10.25 -5.93
N SER A 191 -2.73 10.90 -5.50
CA SER A 191 -2.69 12.09 -4.66
C SER A 191 -2.18 11.75 -3.26
N ASP A 192 -2.69 10.66 -2.69
CA ASP A 192 -2.22 10.11 -1.41
C ASP A 192 -0.71 9.77 -1.47
N ILE A 193 -0.25 9.16 -2.57
CA ILE A 193 1.18 8.82 -2.78
C ILE A 193 2.06 10.08 -2.87
N TYR A 194 1.59 11.15 -3.52
CA TYR A 194 2.30 12.43 -3.53
C TYR A 194 2.42 13.01 -2.12
N SER A 195 1.31 13.07 -1.36
CA SER A 195 1.31 13.58 0.01
C SER A 195 2.20 12.74 0.95
N LEU A 196 2.26 11.42 0.77
CA LEU A 196 3.22 10.54 1.46
C LEU A 196 4.68 10.92 1.15
N GLY A 197 5.01 11.25 -0.11
CA GLY A 197 6.34 11.74 -0.48
C GLY A 197 6.71 13.07 0.20
N ILE A 198 5.74 13.97 0.37
CA ILE A 198 5.93 15.22 1.13
C ILE A 198 6.14 14.96 2.64
N VAL A 199 5.39 14.01 3.23
CA VAL A 199 5.59 13.58 4.62
C VAL A 199 6.99 12.97 4.82
N MET A 200 7.44 12.12 3.90
CA MET A 200 8.78 11.53 3.93
C MET A 200 9.90 12.57 3.86
N PHE A 201 9.74 13.59 3.01
CA PHE A 201 10.65 14.74 2.97
C PHE A 201 10.69 15.49 4.31
N GLU A 202 9.55 15.72 4.96
CA GLU A 202 9.49 16.44 6.23
C GLU A 202 10.08 15.64 7.40
N LEU A 203 9.91 14.32 7.43
CA LEU A 203 10.54 13.44 8.44
C LEU A 203 12.08 13.49 8.35
N LEU A 204 12.64 13.49 7.14
CA LEU A 204 14.09 13.44 6.90
C LEU A 204 14.80 14.81 6.97
N THR A 205 14.07 15.91 6.82
CA THR A 205 14.63 17.29 6.80
C THR A 205 14.12 18.20 7.93
N GLY A 206 13.12 17.75 8.70
CA GLY A 206 12.41 18.55 9.71
C GLY A 206 11.64 19.75 9.13
N ARG A 207 11.46 19.80 7.79
CA ARG A 207 10.99 20.97 7.04
C ARG A 207 10.06 20.55 5.90
N GLN A 208 9.12 21.42 5.55
CA GLN A 208 8.30 21.23 4.34
C GLN A 208 9.09 21.68 3.11
N PRO A 209 8.91 21.06 1.93
CA PRO A 209 9.68 21.39 0.72
C PRO A 209 9.33 22.77 0.17
N PHE A 210 8.10 23.26 0.42
CA PHE A 210 7.63 24.56 -0.02
C PHE A 210 7.07 25.41 1.12
N SER A 211 7.55 26.64 1.18
CA SER A 211 7.04 27.75 2.00
C SER A 211 6.58 28.90 1.10
N GLY A 212 5.72 29.77 1.62
CA GLY A 212 5.26 30.97 0.93
C GLY A 212 4.37 31.82 1.85
N GLU A 213 4.19 33.09 1.50
CA GLU A 213 3.43 34.06 2.29
C GLU A 213 1.92 33.86 2.20
N SER A 214 1.45 33.07 1.23
CA SER A 214 0.04 32.72 1.06
C SER A 214 -0.15 31.25 0.70
N ALA A 215 -1.31 30.72 1.04
CA ALA A 215 -1.72 29.36 0.69
C ALA A 215 -1.71 29.10 -0.83
N VAL A 216 -2.05 30.12 -1.62
CA VAL A 216 -2.02 30.08 -3.09
C VAL A 216 -0.58 29.98 -3.61
N ALA A 217 0.37 30.71 -3.02
CA ALA A 217 1.79 30.62 -3.39
C ALA A 217 2.39 29.23 -3.11
N ILE A 218 1.96 28.57 -2.02
CA ILE A 218 2.37 27.19 -1.69
C ILE A 218 1.76 26.20 -2.69
N ALA A 219 0.47 26.34 -3.01
CA ALA A 219 -0.20 25.50 -4.02
C ALA A 219 0.44 25.64 -5.42
N LEU A 220 0.80 26.87 -5.83
CA LEU A 220 1.53 27.11 -7.09
C LEU A 220 2.91 26.44 -7.10
N LYS A 221 3.64 26.39 -5.97
CA LYS A 221 4.90 25.62 -5.88
C LYS A 221 4.67 24.12 -6.01
N HIS A 222 3.62 23.56 -5.40
CA HIS A 222 3.26 22.15 -5.66
C HIS A 222 2.90 21.89 -7.13
N LEU A 223 2.33 22.86 -7.85
CA LEU A 223 2.04 22.75 -9.29
C LEU A 223 3.26 22.88 -10.21
N GLN A 224 4.16 23.82 -9.93
CA GLN A 224 5.15 24.32 -10.90
C GLN A 224 6.61 24.14 -10.47
N SER A 225 6.91 24.17 -9.17
CA SER A 225 8.29 24.09 -8.68
C SER A 225 8.69 22.64 -8.44
N GLU A 226 9.89 22.24 -8.88
CA GLU A 226 10.47 20.95 -8.52
C GLU A 226 10.68 20.83 -7.01
N ILE A 227 10.68 19.60 -6.50
CA ILE A 227 10.93 19.34 -5.09
C ILE A 227 12.44 19.46 -4.85
N PRO A 228 12.88 20.29 -3.88
CA PRO A 228 14.31 20.45 -3.61
C PRO A 228 14.89 19.14 -3.09
N SER A 229 16.15 18.85 -3.44
CA SER A 229 16.91 17.73 -2.89
C SER A 229 16.90 17.76 -1.35
N PRO A 230 16.42 16.72 -0.64
CA PRO A 230 16.51 16.62 0.82
C PRO A 230 17.98 16.61 1.31
N LYS A 231 18.92 16.14 0.47
CA LYS A 231 20.36 16.11 0.78
C LYS A 231 20.95 17.50 1.03
N ARG A 232 20.28 18.57 0.55
CA ARG A 232 20.59 19.98 0.89
C ARG A 232 20.55 20.28 2.41
N TRP A 233 19.79 19.51 3.18
CA TRP A 233 19.69 19.66 4.64
C TRP A 233 20.31 18.50 5.42
N ASN A 234 20.44 17.32 4.80
CA ASN A 234 21.08 16.15 5.39
C ASN A 234 21.81 15.34 4.31
N GLU A 235 23.09 15.66 4.09
CA GLU A 235 23.93 15.05 3.05
C GLU A 235 24.07 13.52 3.18
N ASN A 236 23.81 12.97 4.36
CA ASN A 236 23.89 11.53 4.65
C ASN A 236 22.72 10.72 4.06
N ILE A 237 21.72 11.36 3.43
CA ILE A 237 20.58 10.65 2.83
C ILE A 237 21.04 9.86 1.58
N PRO A 238 20.89 8.51 1.55
CA PRO A 238 21.22 7.69 0.39
C PRO A 238 20.45 8.11 -0.87
N GLN A 239 21.02 7.83 -2.05
CA GLN A 239 20.38 8.22 -3.30
C GLN A 239 19.04 7.49 -3.52
N SER A 240 18.94 6.23 -3.10
CA SER A 240 17.68 5.46 -3.03
C SER A 240 16.59 6.14 -2.21
N VAL A 241 16.93 6.70 -1.04
CA VAL A 241 15.98 7.35 -0.14
C VAL A 241 15.51 8.69 -0.71
N GLU A 242 16.40 9.44 -1.36
CA GLU A 242 16.03 10.65 -2.12
C GLU A 242 15.15 10.30 -3.34
N ASN A 243 15.50 9.26 -4.09
CA ASN A 243 14.75 8.82 -5.26
C ASN A 243 13.29 8.45 -4.94
N ILE A 244 13.02 7.85 -3.77
CA ILE A 244 11.66 7.56 -3.32
C ILE A 244 10.83 8.84 -3.15
N ILE A 245 11.43 9.90 -2.58
CA ILE A 245 10.76 11.22 -2.47
C ILE A 245 10.52 11.80 -3.87
N LEU A 246 11.54 11.89 -4.72
CA LEU A 246 11.44 12.51 -6.04
C LEU A 246 10.39 11.81 -6.92
N LYS A 247 10.38 10.48 -6.91
CA LYS A 247 9.41 9.64 -7.64
C LYS A 247 8.00 9.74 -7.08
N ALA A 248 7.82 9.67 -5.76
CA ALA A 248 6.49 9.87 -5.15
C ALA A 248 5.93 11.27 -5.43
N THR A 249 6.80 12.29 -5.48
CA THR A 249 6.43 13.70 -5.67
C THR A 249 6.51 14.21 -7.11
N ALA A 250 6.63 13.31 -8.09
CA ALA A 250 6.59 13.65 -9.52
C ALA A 250 5.28 14.40 -9.87
N LYS A 251 5.37 15.43 -10.72
CA LYS A 251 4.22 16.32 -10.99
C LYS A 251 3.09 15.60 -11.73
N ASP A 252 3.44 14.80 -12.72
CA ASP A 252 2.50 13.91 -13.39
C ASP A 252 2.27 12.64 -12.54
N PRO A 253 1.02 12.28 -12.21
CA PRO A 253 0.68 11.00 -11.58
C PRO A 253 1.24 9.75 -12.28
N PHE A 254 1.45 9.76 -13.59
CA PHE A 254 1.98 8.63 -14.37
C PHE A 254 3.43 8.28 -14.00
N HIS A 255 4.21 9.28 -13.59
CA HIS A 255 5.62 9.11 -13.18
C HIS A 255 5.79 8.76 -11.69
N ARG A 256 4.69 8.65 -10.93
CA ARG A 256 4.68 8.25 -9.52
C ARG A 256 4.63 6.72 -9.37
N TYR A 257 4.59 6.25 -8.12
CA TYR A 257 4.35 4.85 -7.82
C TYR A 257 2.92 4.43 -8.21
N GLN A 258 2.77 3.40 -9.05
CA GLN A 258 1.45 2.86 -9.44
C GLN A 258 0.55 2.46 -8.25
N SER A 259 1.11 2.14 -7.08
CA SER A 259 0.36 1.93 -5.84
C SER A 259 1.21 2.19 -4.59
N ALA A 260 0.57 2.40 -3.44
CA ALA A 260 1.26 2.51 -2.14
C ALA A 260 2.09 1.26 -1.80
N ASN A 261 1.68 0.06 -2.27
CA ASN A 261 2.46 -1.17 -2.13
C ASN A 261 3.68 -1.25 -3.07
N ALA A 262 3.72 -0.45 -4.14
CA ALA A 262 4.95 -0.26 -4.92
C ALA A 262 5.93 0.67 -4.19
N MET A 263 5.42 1.71 -3.51
CA MET A 263 6.23 2.59 -2.66
C MET A 263 6.79 1.87 -1.42
N LYS A 264 5.98 1.03 -0.76
CA LYS A 264 6.39 0.21 0.40
C LYS A 264 7.60 -0.68 0.09
N ARG A 265 7.57 -1.41 -1.03
CA ARG A 265 8.67 -2.29 -1.48
C ARG A 265 9.94 -1.53 -1.88
N ASP A 266 9.81 -0.27 -2.29
CA ASP A 266 10.94 0.61 -2.55
C ASP A 266 11.60 1.04 -1.21
N ILE A 267 10.78 1.41 -0.22
CA ILE A 267 11.18 1.73 1.17
C ILE A 267 11.88 0.54 1.86
N GLU A 268 11.29 -0.65 1.81
CA GLU A 268 11.82 -1.92 2.40
C GLU A 268 13.25 -2.25 1.94
N THR A 269 13.62 -1.82 0.73
CA THR A 269 14.91 -2.13 0.11
C THR A 269 15.85 -0.92 0.01
N ALA A 270 15.42 0.26 0.47
CA ALA A 270 16.13 1.52 0.25
C ALA A 270 17.54 1.54 0.87
N LEU A 271 17.76 0.84 1.98
CA LEU A 271 19.05 0.78 2.69
C LEU A 271 19.92 -0.43 2.28
N TYR A 272 19.54 -1.18 1.24
CA TYR A 272 20.37 -2.30 0.77
C TYR A 272 21.69 -1.77 0.15
N PRO A 273 22.85 -2.40 0.42
CA PRO A 273 24.16 -1.88 0.00
C PRO A 273 24.28 -1.55 -1.49
N GLU A 274 23.60 -2.33 -2.34
CA GLU A 274 23.56 -2.19 -3.79
C GLU A 274 22.75 -0.97 -4.26
N ARG A 275 21.85 -0.46 -3.41
CA ARG A 275 20.92 0.65 -3.71
C ARG A 275 21.35 2.00 -3.14
N ILE A 276 22.17 2.04 -2.09
CA ILE A 276 22.59 3.29 -1.41
C ILE A 276 23.11 4.35 -2.40
N ASN A 277 23.81 3.91 -3.45
CA ASN A 277 24.40 4.75 -4.50
C ASN A 277 23.80 4.46 -5.90
N GLU A 278 22.51 4.12 -5.97
CA GLU A 278 21.80 4.04 -7.27
C GLU A 278 21.79 5.39 -7.99
N GLN A 279 21.52 5.41 -9.31
CA GLN A 279 21.49 6.66 -10.07
C GLN A 279 20.35 7.58 -9.60
N PRO A 280 20.53 8.92 -9.57
CA PRO A 280 19.47 9.85 -9.24
C PRO A 280 18.24 9.67 -10.14
N PHE A 281 17.04 9.68 -9.55
CA PHE A 281 15.79 9.58 -10.28
C PHE A 281 15.54 10.86 -11.08
N TYR A 282 15.60 10.73 -12.40
CA TYR A 282 15.09 11.71 -13.35
C TYR A 282 13.75 11.22 -13.92
N ILE A 283 12.82 12.14 -14.15
CA ILE A 283 11.70 11.88 -15.06
C ILE A 283 12.30 11.80 -16.47
N PRO A 284 12.00 10.77 -17.29
CA PRO A 284 12.48 10.73 -18.67
C PRO A 284 12.01 11.97 -19.44
N GLU A 285 12.94 12.68 -20.08
CA GLU A 285 12.57 13.75 -21.00
C GLU A 285 11.90 13.14 -22.23
N ASP A 286 10.59 13.35 -22.39
CA ASP A 286 9.96 13.31 -23.70
C ASP A 286 10.65 14.38 -24.56
N MET A 287 11.53 13.95 -25.48
CA MET A 287 12.29 14.87 -26.34
C MET A 287 11.39 15.69 -27.30
N GLU A 288 10.09 15.38 -27.35
CA GLU A 288 9.05 16.15 -28.05
C GLU A 288 8.51 17.34 -27.22
N ALA A 289 8.64 17.32 -25.88
CA ALA A 289 8.04 18.32 -24.98
C ALA A 289 8.83 19.63 -24.90
N THR A 290 10.14 19.62 -25.16
CA THR A 290 11.04 20.75 -24.91
C THR A 290 11.14 21.72 -26.09
N LYS A 291 10.03 22.41 -26.40
CA LYS A 291 10.05 23.68 -27.18
C LYS A 291 9.52 24.81 -26.31
N ALA A 292 10.40 25.76 -26.00
CA ALA A 292 10.22 26.71 -24.91
C ALA A 292 9.01 27.64 -25.06
N ILE A 293 8.27 27.81 -23.96
CA ILE A 293 7.55 29.07 -23.70
C ILE A 293 8.63 30.13 -23.39
N PRO A 294 8.68 31.27 -24.09
CA PRO A 294 9.67 32.30 -23.80
C PRO A 294 9.40 32.91 -22.43
N ILE A 295 10.44 32.95 -21.59
CA ILE A 295 10.41 33.69 -20.32
C ILE A 295 10.27 35.18 -20.67
N ILE A 296 9.17 35.80 -20.24
CA ILE A 296 9.02 37.25 -20.29
C ILE A 296 9.96 37.83 -19.23
N GLN A 297 11.12 38.33 -19.66
CA GLN A 297 11.98 39.15 -18.80
C GLN A 297 11.25 40.46 -18.50
N GLN A 298 10.76 40.61 -17.27
CA GLN A 298 10.20 41.85 -16.76
C GLN A 298 10.90 42.28 -15.45
N GLU A 299 12.23 42.28 -15.49
CA GLU A 299 13.09 42.90 -14.47
C GLU A 299 13.03 44.44 -14.59
N GLN A 300 11.86 45.02 -14.30
CA GLN A 300 11.61 46.44 -14.03
C GLN A 300 10.12 46.64 -13.74
N LEU A 301 9.72 46.70 -12.45
CA LEU A 301 8.50 47.41 -11.96
C LEU A 301 8.24 47.36 -10.44
N PHE A 302 9.18 46.89 -9.59
CA PHE A 302 8.99 46.85 -8.13
C PHE A 302 10.18 47.44 -7.33
N GLU A 303 10.47 48.72 -7.58
CA GLU A 303 11.05 49.59 -6.54
C GLU A 303 10.02 50.68 -6.18
N ASN A 304 9.97 51.04 -4.90
CA ASN A 304 9.21 52.16 -4.32
C ASN A 304 7.67 52.08 -4.41
N VAL A 305 7.05 51.41 -3.44
CA VAL A 305 5.73 51.84 -2.91
C VAL A 305 5.80 51.91 -1.40
N SER A 306 5.76 53.12 -0.85
CA SER A 306 5.58 53.40 0.58
C SER A 306 4.26 54.15 0.79
N ASP A 307 3.37 53.54 1.56
CA ASP A 307 2.26 54.14 2.32
C ASP A 307 1.07 54.85 1.61
N GLU A 308 0.00 55.01 2.41
CA GLU A 308 -1.20 55.85 2.26
C GLU A 308 -2.38 55.42 1.35
N THR A 309 -3.10 54.38 1.82
CA THR A 309 -4.46 54.44 2.43
C THR A 309 -5.63 55.27 1.80
N ILE A 310 -6.86 54.75 2.00
CA ILE A 310 -8.20 55.42 2.08
C ILE A 310 -9.22 55.13 0.93
N VAL A 311 -10.11 54.17 1.23
CA VAL A 311 -11.59 54.15 1.10
C VAL A 311 -12.30 55.11 0.11
N LEU A 312 -13.20 54.55 -0.70
CA LEU A 312 -14.35 55.25 -1.33
C LEU A 312 -15.69 54.59 -0.97
N LYS A 313 -16.74 55.40 -0.71
CA LYS A 313 -18.05 54.91 -0.23
C LYS A 313 -19.25 55.81 -0.62
N GLY A 314 -19.96 55.42 -1.69
CA GLY A 314 -21.42 55.52 -1.82
C GLY A 314 -22.11 56.85 -2.25
N SER A 315 -23.33 56.66 -2.75
CA SER A 315 -24.49 57.59 -2.76
C SER A 315 -24.67 58.66 -3.88
N LYS A 316 -25.42 58.27 -4.92
CA LYS A 316 -26.79 58.75 -5.26
C LYS A 316 -27.14 60.28 -5.37
N VAL A 317 -27.71 60.61 -6.56
CA VAL A 317 -29.07 61.20 -6.81
C VAL A 317 -29.29 62.71 -7.09
N GLU A 318 -30.15 62.93 -8.11
CA GLU A 318 -31.06 64.07 -8.44
C GLU A 318 -30.65 65.30 -9.30
N GLU A 319 -31.70 65.85 -9.94
CA GLU A 319 -31.83 66.94 -10.94
C GLU A 319 -32.50 68.17 -10.23
N PRO A 320 -33.32 69.14 -10.77
CA PRO A 320 -33.91 69.39 -12.12
C PRO A 320 -33.94 70.89 -12.59
N ILE A 321 -34.81 71.22 -13.58
CA ILE A 321 -35.46 72.55 -13.92
C ILE A 321 -34.67 73.51 -14.88
N ARG A 322 -35.06 73.82 -16.15
CA ARG A 322 -36.21 74.56 -16.82
C ARG A 322 -35.78 76.01 -17.25
N ALA A 323 -36.32 76.75 -18.24
CA ALA A 323 -37.56 76.69 -19.06
C ALA A 323 -37.52 77.50 -20.42
N GLU A 324 -38.44 77.20 -21.35
CA GLU A 324 -39.15 78.09 -22.34
C GLU A 324 -38.36 78.87 -23.44
N ALA A 325 -38.83 79.17 -24.68
CA ALA A 325 -40.00 78.82 -25.55
C ALA A 325 -39.59 79.09 -27.06
N ALA A 326 -40.35 79.20 -28.17
CA ALA A 326 -41.80 79.28 -28.56
C ALA A 326 -42.02 78.86 -30.06
N GLU A 327 -43.03 79.39 -30.80
CA GLU A 327 -43.44 78.98 -32.18
C GLU A 327 -43.63 80.15 -33.21
N LEU A 328 -43.78 79.87 -34.53
CA LEU A 328 -44.83 80.47 -35.44
C LEU A 328 -44.89 79.98 -36.95
N ASP A 329 -45.80 79.03 -37.23
CA ASP A 329 -46.80 78.82 -38.36
C ASP A 329 -46.66 79.30 -39.87
N LYS A 330 -47.42 78.61 -40.77
CA LYS A 330 -48.05 78.97 -42.10
C LYS A 330 -47.46 78.64 -43.51
N LYS A 331 -47.77 77.42 -44.01
CA LYS A 331 -48.53 77.06 -45.28
C LYS A 331 -48.45 77.93 -46.59
N LYS A 332 -48.08 77.33 -47.77
CA LYS A 332 -48.95 76.91 -48.96
C LYS A 332 -48.31 76.86 -50.39
N LYS A 333 -48.47 75.70 -51.07
CA LYS A 333 -48.76 75.40 -52.53
C LYS A 333 -47.91 75.89 -53.76
N ARG A 334 -47.43 74.88 -54.52
CA ARG A 334 -47.40 74.66 -56.01
C ARG A 334 -46.80 75.71 -57.00
N SER A 335 -45.84 75.29 -57.86
CA SER A 335 -46.11 74.95 -59.29
C SER A 335 -44.88 74.53 -60.14
N ASN A 336 -44.97 73.33 -60.73
CA ASN A 336 -44.36 72.77 -61.97
C ASN A 336 -43.21 73.50 -62.72
N LYS A 337 -42.00 72.92 -62.69
CA LYS A 337 -40.99 72.93 -63.81
C LYS A 337 -40.29 71.57 -64.05
N TRP A 338 -40.97 70.47 -63.69
CA TRP A 338 -40.43 69.11 -63.60
C TRP A 338 -39.80 68.50 -64.88
N LEU A 339 -40.19 68.95 -66.08
CA LEU A 339 -39.76 68.32 -67.34
C LEU A 339 -38.25 68.40 -67.61
N LYS A 340 -37.54 69.41 -67.07
CA LYS A 340 -36.07 69.48 -67.19
C LYS A 340 -35.34 68.51 -66.24
N VAL A 341 -35.97 68.13 -65.13
CA VAL A 341 -35.40 67.15 -64.18
C VAL A 341 -35.39 65.76 -64.81
N LEU A 342 -36.51 65.34 -65.41
CA LEU A 342 -36.67 64.00 -66.00
C LEU A 342 -35.55 63.59 -66.96
N ILE A 343 -35.07 64.50 -67.82
CA ILE A 343 -34.00 64.18 -68.79
C ILE A 343 -32.66 63.99 -68.06
N SER A 344 -32.32 64.86 -67.10
CA SER A 344 -31.12 64.68 -66.27
C SER A 344 -31.20 63.44 -65.39
N THR A 345 -32.37 63.13 -64.82
CA THR A 345 -32.59 61.91 -64.01
C THR A 345 -32.50 60.66 -64.88
N PHE A 346 -33.02 60.66 -66.11
CA PHE A 346 -32.91 59.51 -67.00
C PHE A 346 -31.45 59.28 -67.43
N LEU A 347 -30.67 60.33 -67.67
CA LEU A 347 -29.24 60.20 -67.95
C LEU A 347 -28.45 59.71 -66.72
N PHE A 348 -28.70 60.27 -65.54
CA PHE A 348 -28.08 59.79 -64.29
C PHE A 348 -28.50 58.37 -63.92
N LEU A 349 -29.74 57.97 -64.23
CA LEU A 349 -30.24 56.62 -64.01
C LEU A 349 -29.69 55.63 -65.04
N ALA A 350 -29.50 56.04 -66.31
CA ALA A 350 -28.83 55.21 -67.32
C ALA A 350 -27.34 55.02 -67.00
N ILE A 351 -26.65 56.07 -66.55
CA ILE A 351 -25.27 55.99 -66.03
C ILE A 351 -25.24 55.14 -64.75
N GLY A 352 -26.18 55.33 -63.83
CA GLY A 352 -26.30 54.54 -62.61
C GLY A 352 -26.60 53.05 -62.88
N ILE A 353 -27.43 52.74 -63.87
CA ILE A 353 -27.76 51.37 -64.29
C ILE A 353 -26.58 50.73 -65.03
N THR A 354 -25.87 51.45 -65.89
CA THR A 354 -24.66 50.91 -66.54
C THR A 354 -23.55 50.69 -65.51
N LEU A 355 -23.30 51.64 -64.61
CA LEU A 355 -22.34 51.46 -63.50
C LEU A 355 -22.77 50.33 -62.55
N ALA A 356 -24.08 50.18 -62.30
CA ALA A 356 -24.61 49.04 -61.55
C ALA A 356 -24.40 47.70 -62.28
N LEU A 357 -24.57 47.64 -63.60
CA LEU A 357 -24.38 46.42 -64.39
C LEU A 357 -22.91 46.09 -64.66
N THR A 358 -21.98 47.06 -64.62
CA THR A 358 -20.55 46.82 -64.86
C THR A 358 -19.70 46.72 -63.59
N VAL A 359 -20.05 47.44 -62.51
CA VAL A 359 -19.22 47.52 -61.28
C VAL A 359 -19.76 46.63 -60.16
N ILE A 360 -21.08 46.59 -59.94
CA ILE A 360 -21.66 45.85 -58.80
C ILE A 360 -21.45 44.32 -58.90
N PRO A 361 -21.51 43.65 -60.07
CA PRO A 361 -21.18 42.23 -60.16
C PRO A 361 -19.76 41.91 -59.67
N GLY A 362 -18.78 42.77 -59.99
CA GLY A 362 -17.41 42.64 -59.51
C GLY A 362 -17.22 42.89 -58.01
N LEU A 363 -18.21 43.48 -57.33
CA LEU A 363 -18.20 43.73 -55.89
C LEU A 363 -18.80 42.59 -55.06
N PHE A 364 -19.58 41.69 -55.69
CA PHE A 364 -20.29 40.59 -55.03
C PHE A 364 -19.83 39.19 -55.45
N ILE A 365 -18.81 39.09 -56.31
CA ILE A 365 -18.10 37.83 -56.58
C ILE A 365 -17.02 37.66 -55.51
N PRO A 366 -17.05 36.62 -54.66
CA PRO A 366 -15.98 36.33 -53.71
C PRO A 366 -14.66 36.10 -54.45
N LYS A 367 -13.54 36.59 -53.91
CA LYS A 367 -12.25 36.49 -54.60
C LYS A 367 -11.79 35.04 -54.72
N ASP A 368 -11.04 34.75 -55.77
CA ASP A 368 -10.34 33.47 -55.90
C ASP A 368 -9.06 33.50 -55.05
N VAL A 369 -8.99 32.61 -54.06
CA VAL A 369 -7.89 32.46 -53.11
C VAL A 369 -7.27 31.08 -53.27
N LYS A 370 -5.93 31.01 -53.27
CA LYS A 370 -5.19 29.75 -53.33
C LYS A 370 -5.09 29.14 -51.94
N VAL A 371 -5.51 27.88 -51.77
CA VAL A 371 -5.38 27.14 -50.52
C VAL A 371 -3.89 27.02 -50.17
N PRO A 372 -3.43 27.51 -48.99
CA PRO A 372 -2.04 27.37 -48.57
C PRO A 372 -1.71 25.89 -48.34
N ASP A 373 -0.42 25.55 -48.43
CA ASP A 373 0.05 24.28 -47.91
C ASP A 373 0.22 24.40 -46.38
N VAL A 374 -0.33 23.44 -45.67
CA VAL A 374 -0.32 23.32 -44.21
C VAL A 374 -0.04 21.88 -43.76
N ALA A 375 0.37 20.99 -44.69
CA ALA A 375 0.80 19.64 -44.33
C ALA A 375 2.05 19.70 -43.42
N GLY A 376 2.13 18.81 -42.43
CA GLY A 376 3.18 18.81 -41.41
C GLY A 376 3.12 19.98 -40.42
N MET A 377 2.06 20.80 -40.44
CA MET A 377 1.82 21.79 -39.39
C MET A 377 0.93 21.21 -38.29
N LYS A 378 1.19 21.60 -37.03
CA LYS A 378 0.30 21.33 -35.89
C LYS A 378 -1.06 21.97 -36.16
N TYR A 379 -2.14 21.25 -35.87
CA TYR A 379 -3.52 21.61 -36.25
C TYR A 379 -3.91 23.06 -35.94
N THR A 380 -3.55 23.60 -34.77
CA THR A 380 -3.85 24.99 -34.40
C THR A 380 -3.17 26.02 -35.31
N THR A 381 -1.92 25.78 -35.72
CA THR A 381 -1.20 26.62 -36.68
C THR A 381 -1.81 26.53 -38.08
N ALA A 382 -2.23 25.33 -38.50
CA ALA A 382 -2.91 25.13 -39.78
C ALA A 382 -4.28 25.84 -39.84
N VAL A 383 -5.09 25.73 -38.77
CA VAL A 383 -6.37 26.43 -38.63
C VAL A 383 -6.17 27.94 -38.74
N ASN A 384 -5.25 28.52 -37.96
CA ASN A 384 -4.97 29.96 -38.00
C ASN A 384 -4.53 30.40 -39.39
N THR A 385 -3.62 29.65 -40.02
CA THR A 385 -3.12 29.94 -41.39
C THR A 385 -4.24 29.91 -42.44
N LEU A 386 -5.23 29.03 -42.29
CA LEU A 386 -6.38 28.95 -43.21
C LEU A 386 -7.39 30.09 -42.95
N VAL A 387 -7.68 30.40 -41.68
CA VAL A 387 -8.60 31.49 -41.30
C VAL A 387 -8.02 32.87 -41.70
N GLU A 388 -6.71 33.09 -41.55
CA GLU A 388 -6.01 34.29 -42.04
C GLU A 388 -6.05 34.45 -43.57
N LYS A 389 -6.32 33.39 -44.33
CA LYS A 389 -6.55 33.44 -45.78
C LYS A 389 -8.04 33.51 -46.15
N GLY A 390 -8.93 33.67 -45.17
CA GLY A 390 -10.37 33.80 -45.39
C GLY A 390 -11.05 32.48 -45.75
N PHE A 391 -10.59 31.35 -45.21
CA PHE A 391 -11.26 30.06 -45.33
C PHE A 391 -12.05 29.70 -44.06
N GLU A 392 -13.20 29.05 -44.24
CA GLU A 392 -13.92 28.40 -43.14
C GLU A 392 -13.30 27.02 -42.90
N VAL A 393 -12.87 26.72 -41.67
CA VAL A 393 -12.29 25.40 -41.34
C VAL A 393 -13.34 24.54 -40.64
N THR A 394 -13.54 23.31 -41.11
CA THR A 394 -14.44 22.34 -40.46
C THR A 394 -13.73 21.57 -39.35
N GLU A 395 -14.48 20.83 -38.53
CA GLU A 395 -13.91 19.83 -37.63
C GLU A 395 -12.97 18.86 -38.40
N PRO A 396 -11.87 18.39 -37.76
CA PRO A 396 -10.85 17.58 -38.42
C PRO A 396 -11.27 16.13 -38.57
N ASN A 397 -10.97 15.55 -39.74
CA ASN A 397 -11.03 14.11 -39.95
C ASN A 397 -9.75 13.47 -39.38
N ILE A 398 -9.87 12.78 -38.24
CA ILE A 398 -8.75 12.04 -37.66
C ILE A 398 -8.47 10.78 -38.50
N VAL A 399 -7.22 10.61 -38.93
CA VAL A 399 -6.72 9.45 -39.67
C VAL A 399 -5.53 8.87 -38.93
N TYR A 400 -5.54 7.56 -38.69
CA TYR A 400 -4.42 6.85 -38.08
C TYR A 400 -3.38 6.51 -39.16
N THR A 401 -2.13 6.91 -38.92
CA THR A 401 -0.97 6.75 -39.82
C THR A 401 0.30 6.72 -38.97
N ASP A 402 1.31 5.99 -39.45
CA ASP A 402 2.61 5.88 -38.79
C ASP A 402 3.60 6.92 -39.35
N ASP A 403 3.23 7.65 -40.42
CA ASP A 403 4.09 8.54 -41.21
C ASP A 403 4.08 10.01 -40.73
N VAL A 404 3.12 10.39 -39.87
CA VAL A 404 2.87 11.78 -39.46
C VAL A 404 2.60 11.87 -37.95
N GLU A 405 3.30 12.76 -37.25
CA GLU A 405 3.17 12.99 -35.80
C GLU A 405 1.70 13.22 -35.36
N VAL A 406 1.36 12.74 -34.15
CA VAL A 406 0.02 12.94 -33.58
C VAL A 406 -0.31 14.43 -33.50
N GLY A 407 -1.50 14.79 -33.99
CA GLY A 407 -2.00 16.16 -33.96
C GLY A 407 -1.62 17.05 -35.15
N ASP A 408 -0.73 16.59 -36.03
CA ASP A 408 -0.35 17.32 -37.26
C ASP A 408 -1.30 17.08 -38.42
N VAL A 409 -1.31 18.01 -39.37
CA VAL A 409 -2.09 17.93 -40.58
C VAL A 409 -1.40 17.05 -41.62
N ILE A 410 -2.08 15.99 -42.04
CA ILE A 410 -1.66 15.11 -43.14
C ILE A 410 -1.94 15.81 -44.48
N LYS A 411 -3.14 16.39 -44.62
CA LYS A 411 -3.60 17.09 -45.83
C LYS A 411 -4.85 17.93 -45.58
N THR A 412 -5.20 18.79 -46.52
CA THR A 412 -6.49 19.47 -46.63
C THR A 412 -7.35 18.89 -47.76
N GLU A 413 -8.67 19.05 -47.68
CA GLU A 413 -9.59 18.96 -48.82
C GLU A 413 -10.51 20.20 -48.83
N PRO A 414 -10.60 20.97 -49.94
CA PRO A 414 -9.76 20.92 -51.13
C PRO A 414 -8.26 21.03 -50.87
N VAL A 415 -7.48 20.24 -51.62
CA VAL A 415 -6.03 20.09 -51.46
C VAL A 415 -5.25 21.40 -51.62
N ALA A 416 -4.10 21.47 -50.92
CA ALA A 416 -3.14 22.56 -51.00
C ALA A 416 -2.82 22.96 -52.45
N GLY A 417 -2.69 24.27 -52.67
CA GLY A 417 -2.38 24.86 -53.96
C GLY A 417 -3.56 24.96 -54.95
N ARG A 418 -4.72 24.35 -54.66
CA ARG A 418 -5.96 24.56 -55.44
C ARG A 418 -6.47 25.99 -55.25
N VAL A 419 -7.08 26.55 -56.29
CA VAL A 419 -7.76 27.86 -56.22
C VAL A 419 -9.24 27.61 -55.94
N VAL A 420 -9.77 28.28 -54.92
CA VAL A 420 -11.17 28.21 -54.48
C VAL A 420 -11.64 29.60 -54.04
N LYS A 421 -12.93 29.78 -53.76
CA LYS A 421 -13.47 31.08 -53.36
C LYS A 421 -13.13 31.44 -51.90
N GLU A 422 -13.02 32.74 -51.65
CA GLU A 422 -13.04 33.37 -50.33
C GLU A 422 -14.30 32.89 -49.56
N ASN A 423 -14.12 32.46 -48.31
CA ASN A 423 -15.08 31.72 -47.46
C ASN A 423 -15.43 30.29 -47.92
N ALA A 424 -14.60 29.64 -48.76
CA ALA A 424 -14.74 28.21 -49.00
C ALA A 424 -14.43 27.39 -47.73
N LYS A 425 -15.13 26.28 -47.58
CA LYS A 425 -14.90 25.31 -46.50
C LYS A 425 -13.72 24.41 -46.81
N ILE A 426 -12.78 24.33 -45.87
CA ILE A 426 -11.61 23.46 -45.91
C ILE A 426 -11.74 22.45 -44.76
N THR A 427 -11.69 21.16 -45.11
CA THR A 427 -11.61 20.08 -44.13
C THR A 427 -10.16 19.65 -43.95
N ILE A 428 -9.69 19.64 -42.71
CA ILE A 428 -8.36 19.19 -42.33
C ILE A 428 -8.39 17.69 -42.05
N TYR A 429 -7.41 16.95 -42.56
CA TYR A 429 -7.13 15.57 -42.14
C TYR A 429 -5.97 15.59 -41.16
N GLN A 430 -6.22 15.19 -39.92
CA GLN A 430 -5.27 15.25 -38.81
C GLN A 430 -4.77 13.84 -38.46
N SER A 431 -3.49 13.69 -38.13
CA SER A 431 -2.95 12.42 -37.68
C SER A 431 -3.41 12.08 -36.26
N GLY A 432 -4.01 10.90 -36.12
CA GLY A 432 -4.22 10.22 -34.84
C GLY A 432 -3.02 9.36 -34.42
N GLY A 433 -1.94 9.34 -35.20
CA GLY A 433 -0.78 8.46 -35.04
C GLY A 433 -1.11 6.98 -35.23
N LYS A 434 -0.24 6.12 -34.69
CA LYS A 434 -0.36 4.66 -34.76
C LYS A 434 -1.67 4.18 -34.12
N LYS A 435 -2.33 3.22 -34.77
CA LYS A 435 -3.62 2.67 -34.33
C LYS A 435 -3.50 1.94 -32.98
N LYS A 436 -4.08 2.52 -31.93
CA LYS A 436 -4.20 1.88 -30.60
C LYS A 436 -5.42 0.96 -30.52
N SER A 437 -5.29 -0.14 -29.79
CA SER A 437 -6.38 -1.05 -29.40
C SER A 437 -6.43 -1.24 -27.89
N LYS A 438 -7.51 -1.82 -27.38
CA LYS A 438 -7.61 -2.22 -25.96
C LYS A 438 -6.82 -3.50 -25.71
N MET A 439 -6.00 -3.49 -24.66
CA MET A 439 -5.36 -4.69 -24.13
C MET A 439 -6.40 -5.73 -23.70
N ALA A 440 -6.22 -6.98 -24.16
CA ALA A 440 -7.08 -8.10 -23.80
C ALA A 440 -6.79 -8.61 -22.38
N ASN A 441 -7.75 -9.35 -21.79
CA ASN A 441 -7.59 -9.95 -20.46
C ASN A 441 -7.21 -11.44 -20.56
N PHE A 442 -5.96 -11.73 -20.21
CA PHE A 442 -5.40 -13.08 -20.11
C PHE A 442 -5.41 -13.61 -18.67
N THR A 443 -5.77 -12.78 -17.68
CA THR A 443 -5.89 -13.18 -16.27
C THR A 443 -6.96 -14.24 -16.10
N GLY A 444 -6.65 -15.31 -15.35
CA GLY A 444 -7.50 -16.50 -15.20
C GLY A 444 -7.42 -17.51 -16.36
N GLN A 445 -6.68 -17.21 -17.43
CA GLN A 445 -6.44 -18.16 -18.52
C GLN A 445 -5.19 -19.01 -18.25
N ASN A 446 -5.09 -20.19 -18.88
CA ASN A 446 -3.89 -21.02 -18.76
C ASN A 446 -2.82 -20.55 -19.76
N PHE A 447 -1.60 -20.27 -19.27
CA PHE A 447 -0.53 -19.71 -20.08
C PHE A 447 -0.19 -20.56 -21.32
N GLU A 448 -0.06 -21.88 -21.16
CA GLU A 448 0.31 -22.77 -22.28
C GLU A 448 -0.75 -22.80 -23.40
N SER A 449 -2.01 -22.46 -23.09
CA SER A 449 -3.09 -22.37 -24.09
C SER A 449 -3.11 -21.06 -24.89
N VAL A 450 -2.56 -19.96 -24.35
CA VAL A 450 -2.53 -18.65 -25.01
C VAL A 450 -1.14 -18.25 -25.53
N LYS A 451 -0.08 -18.92 -25.06
CA LYS A 451 1.33 -18.55 -25.31
C LYS A 451 1.63 -18.19 -26.77
N ALA A 452 1.20 -19.02 -27.72
CA ALA A 452 1.47 -18.78 -29.14
C ALA A 452 0.78 -17.51 -29.68
N GLU A 453 -0.46 -17.23 -29.27
CA GLU A 453 -1.16 -15.98 -29.60
C GLU A 453 -0.40 -14.78 -29.01
N LEU A 454 0.07 -14.89 -27.75
CA LEU A 454 0.83 -13.81 -27.11
C LEU A 454 2.16 -13.54 -27.82
N GLU A 455 2.89 -14.59 -28.21
CA GLU A 455 4.19 -14.51 -28.88
C GLU A 455 4.09 -14.07 -30.35
N GLU A 456 2.94 -14.25 -31.01
CA GLU A 456 2.65 -13.68 -32.34
C GLU A 456 2.19 -12.21 -32.27
N LYS A 457 1.35 -11.87 -31.27
CA LYS A 457 0.61 -10.61 -31.22
C LYS A 457 1.37 -9.45 -30.58
N TYR A 458 2.32 -9.72 -29.68
CA TYR A 458 3.02 -8.71 -28.89
C TYR A 458 4.54 -8.73 -29.17
N LYS A 459 5.17 -7.54 -29.16
CA LYS A 459 6.60 -7.35 -29.44
C LYS A 459 7.52 -8.28 -28.64
N GLN A 460 7.17 -8.52 -27.38
CA GLN A 460 7.88 -9.43 -26.48
C GLN A 460 6.95 -9.88 -25.34
N VAL A 461 7.00 -11.16 -24.98
CA VAL A 461 6.30 -11.72 -23.80
C VAL A 461 7.34 -12.06 -22.71
N THR A 462 7.15 -11.54 -21.51
CA THR A 462 7.98 -11.84 -20.32
C THR A 462 7.15 -12.61 -19.30
N VAL A 463 7.64 -13.79 -18.88
CA VAL A 463 6.90 -14.71 -18.01
C VAL A 463 7.57 -14.82 -16.64
N ASN A 464 6.84 -14.47 -15.57
CA ASN A 464 7.29 -14.54 -14.18
C ASN A 464 6.52 -15.64 -13.44
N TYR A 465 7.20 -16.65 -12.89
CA TYR A 465 6.52 -17.75 -12.19
C TYR A 465 6.49 -17.55 -10.67
N ILE A 466 5.29 -17.32 -10.10
CA ILE A 466 5.07 -17.01 -8.67
C ILE A 466 4.19 -18.06 -7.97
N GLU A 467 4.26 -18.11 -6.64
CA GLU A 467 3.49 -19.05 -5.81
C GLU A 467 2.30 -18.32 -5.19
N ASN A 468 1.08 -18.84 -5.37
CA ASN A 468 -0.16 -18.25 -4.86
C ASN A 468 -1.30 -19.28 -4.78
N ASP A 469 -2.50 -18.84 -4.40
CA ASP A 469 -3.68 -19.69 -4.20
C ASP A 469 -4.22 -20.38 -5.48
N LYS A 470 -3.75 -19.97 -6.67
CA LYS A 470 -4.32 -20.38 -7.96
C LYS A 470 -3.82 -21.75 -8.46
N PRO A 471 -4.56 -22.40 -9.38
CA PRO A 471 -4.07 -23.53 -10.16
C PRO A 471 -2.74 -23.25 -10.87
N LYS A 472 -1.81 -24.20 -10.81
CA LYS A 472 -0.53 -24.12 -11.53
C LYS A 472 -0.75 -23.94 -13.04
N GLY A 473 -0.11 -22.94 -13.64
CA GLY A 473 -0.21 -22.60 -15.05
C GLY A 473 -1.26 -21.53 -15.39
N GLU A 474 -2.08 -21.11 -14.42
CA GLU A 474 -2.98 -19.96 -14.57
C GLU A 474 -2.18 -18.64 -14.61
N ILE A 475 -2.55 -17.70 -15.49
CA ILE A 475 -2.04 -16.31 -15.50
C ILE A 475 -2.79 -15.54 -14.42
N VAL A 476 -2.05 -14.92 -13.49
CA VAL A 476 -2.61 -14.31 -12.26
C VAL A 476 -2.46 -12.80 -12.19
N GLU A 477 -1.56 -12.22 -13.00
CA GLU A 477 -1.38 -10.78 -13.20
C GLU A 477 -0.84 -10.53 -14.62
N GLN A 478 -1.16 -9.38 -15.20
CA GLN A 478 -0.62 -8.93 -16.49
C GLN A 478 -0.32 -7.42 -16.48
N ILE A 479 0.71 -7.00 -17.20
CA ILE A 479 1.05 -5.61 -17.50
C ILE A 479 1.42 -5.52 -18.99
N PRO A 480 0.80 -4.66 -19.81
CA PRO A 480 -0.33 -3.77 -19.51
C PRO A 480 -1.58 -4.45 -18.93
N THR A 481 -2.33 -3.68 -18.13
CA THR A 481 -3.61 -4.14 -17.58
C THR A 481 -4.67 -4.26 -18.68
N PRO A 482 -5.72 -5.08 -18.49
CA PRO A 482 -6.86 -5.12 -19.40
C PRO A 482 -7.45 -3.74 -19.69
N ASP A 483 -8.08 -3.59 -20.86
CA ASP A 483 -8.72 -2.36 -21.37
C ASP A 483 -7.78 -1.16 -21.60
N GLN A 484 -6.51 -1.20 -21.18
CA GLN A 484 -5.52 -0.15 -21.46
C GLN A 484 -5.29 -0.01 -22.98
N MET A 485 -5.28 1.24 -23.47
CA MET A 485 -5.03 1.52 -24.89
C MET A 485 -3.53 1.37 -25.23
N VAL A 486 -3.20 0.39 -26.06
CA VAL A 486 -1.83 -0.02 -26.41
C VAL A 486 -1.65 -0.13 -27.93
N ILE A 487 -0.41 -0.22 -28.40
CA ILE A 487 -0.07 -0.57 -29.78
C ILE A 487 0.48 -2.00 -29.73
N GLU A 488 -0.36 -2.99 -30.06
CA GLU A 488 -0.08 -4.42 -29.76
C GLU A 488 1.29 -4.89 -30.28
N ALA A 489 1.58 -4.60 -31.55
CA ALA A 489 2.84 -4.96 -32.22
C ALA A 489 4.10 -4.25 -31.66
N GLU A 490 3.95 -3.20 -30.83
CA GLU A 490 5.07 -2.49 -30.19
C GLU A 490 5.12 -2.74 -28.67
N GLN A 491 4.10 -3.41 -28.12
CA GLN A 491 3.92 -3.57 -26.68
C GLN A 491 4.69 -4.77 -26.13
N GLU A 492 5.46 -4.53 -25.07
CA GLU A 492 6.00 -5.59 -24.21
C GLU A 492 4.92 -6.04 -23.23
N LEU A 493 4.54 -7.32 -23.27
CA LEU A 493 3.58 -7.93 -22.36
C LEU A 493 4.34 -8.68 -21.26
N LYS A 494 4.06 -8.36 -20.00
CA LYS A 494 4.62 -9.03 -18.81
C LYS A 494 3.48 -9.74 -18.11
N ILE A 495 3.62 -11.04 -17.87
CA ILE A 495 2.62 -11.87 -17.20
C ILE A 495 3.23 -12.62 -16.02
N TRP A 496 2.40 -12.85 -15.01
CA TRP A 496 2.72 -13.67 -13.86
C TRP A 496 1.90 -14.95 -13.92
N VAL A 497 2.56 -16.10 -13.79
CA VAL A 497 1.97 -17.44 -13.93
C VAL A 497 2.13 -18.20 -12.63
N SER A 498 1.04 -18.81 -12.17
CA SER A 498 1.04 -19.55 -10.91
C SER A 498 1.86 -20.84 -11.00
N LYS A 499 2.67 -21.09 -9.97
CA LYS A 499 3.31 -22.38 -9.66
C LYS A 499 2.37 -23.31 -8.87
N GLY A 500 1.22 -22.81 -8.41
CA GLY A 500 0.43 -23.39 -7.32
C GLY A 500 0.76 -22.75 -5.96
N PRO A 501 0.05 -23.16 -4.89
CA PRO A 501 0.29 -22.68 -3.54
C PRO A 501 1.63 -23.17 -2.99
N TYR A 502 2.26 -22.34 -2.15
CA TYR A 502 3.50 -22.65 -1.44
C TYR A 502 3.40 -23.99 -0.69
N GLN A 503 4.48 -24.78 -0.77
CA GLN A 503 4.56 -26.12 -0.19
C GLN A 503 5.84 -26.27 0.63
N ILE A 504 5.67 -26.49 1.93
CA ILE A 504 6.75 -26.82 2.85
C ILE A 504 7.11 -28.29 2.61
N ARG A 505 8.41 -28.60 2.51
CA ARG A 505 8.91 -29.98 2.40
C ARG A 505 9.85 -30.26 3.58
N PRO A 506 9.40 -30.92 4.65
CA PRO A 506 10.27 -31.32 5.75
C PRO A 506 11.44 -32.18 5.27
N GLY A 507 12.61 -31.97 5.87
CA GLY A 507 13.74 -32.88 5.71
C GLY A 507 13.52 -34.21 6.42
N ASP A 508 14.62 -34.93 6.64
CA ASP A 508 14.67 -36.05 7.58
C ASP A 508 15.08 -35.55 8.97
N PHE A 509 14.23 -35.84 9.95
CA PHE A 509 14.42 -35.50 11.35
C PHE A 509 15.05 -36.64 12.16
N SER A 510 15.32 -37.82 11.58
CA SER A 510 15.97 -38.92 12.30
C SER A 510 17.27 -38.47 12.98
N GLY A 511 17.39 -38.75 14.28
CA GLY A 511 18.52 -38.29 15.12
C GLY A 511 18.46 -36.84 15.60
N TRP A 512 17.43 -36.05 15.25
CA TRP A 512 17.21 -34.71 15.82
C TRP A 512 16.61 -34.80 17.24
N THR A 513 16.71 -33.72 18.01
CA THR A 513 16.02 -33.59 19.31
C THR A 513 14.60 -33.04 19.17
N GLU A 514 13.74 -33.35 20.14
CA GLU A 514 12.38 -32.83 20.28
C GLU A 514 12.27 -31.30 20.08
N ASN A 515 13.17 -30.55 20.73
CA ASN A 515 13.23 -29.08 20.63
C ASN A 515 13.64 -28.61 19.23
N SER A 516 14.60 -29.30 18.58
CA SER A 516 15.08 -28.94 17.24
C SER A 516 13.98 -29.10 16.20
N VAL A 517 13.23 -30.21 16.26
CA VAL A 517 12.13 -30.49 15.33
C VAL A 517 10.93 -29.60 15.59
N THR A 518 10.54 -29.42 16.86
CA THR A 518 9.44 -28.52 17.23
C THR A 518 9.73 -27.08 16.82
N GLY A 519 10.98 -26.61 16.96
CA GLY A 519 11.43 -25.32 16.44
C GLY A 519 11.29 -25.21 14.92
N TYR A 520 11.81 -26.19 14.17
CA TYR A 520 11.71 -26.23 12.70
C TYR A 520 10.26 -26.23 12.20
N LEU A 521 9.37 -26.97 12.86
CA LEU A 521 7.96 -27.06 12.52
C LEU A 521 7.23 -25.73 12.82
N ASN A 522 7.46 -25.15 14.01
CA ASN A 522 6.85 -23.87 14.41
C ASN A 522 7.29 -22.70 13.51
N GLU A 523 8.58 -22.63 13.14
CA GLU A 523 9.11 -21.64 12.18
C GLU A 523 8.37 -21.69 10.83
N ARG A 524 7.91 -22.89 10.43
CA ARG A 524 7.17 -23.15 9.19
C ARG A 524 5.65 -23.30 9.41
N LYS A 525 5.15 -22.91 10.60
CA LYS A 525 3.73 -22.99 10.99
C LYS A 525 3.11 -24.39 10.82
N LEU A 526 3.89 -25.45 10.96
CA LEU A 526 3.43 -26.84 10.95
C LEU A 526 3.10 -27.32 12.37
N THR A 527 2.10 -28.18 12.50
CA THR A 527 1.64 -28.69 13.81
C THR A 527 2.40 -29.96 14.20
N SER A 528 3.14 -29.93 15.31
CA SER A 528 3.83 -31.13 15.85
C SER A 528 2.88 -32.06 16.63
N ASP A 529 2.93 -33.36 16.36
CA ASP A 529 2.22 -34.42 17.09
C ASP A 529 3.24 -35.41 17.69
N ILE A 530 3.72 -35.11 18.90
CA ILE A 530 4.83 -35.86 19.53
C ILE A 530 4.31 -37.16 20.17
N LYS A 531 4.98 -38.27 19.85
CA LYS A 531 4.76 -39.61 20.43
C LYS A 531 6.08 -40.18 20.94
N ARG A 532 6.00 -41.12 21.88
CA ARG A 532 7.16 -41.73 22.54
C ARG A 532 7.09 -43.24 22.46
N GLU A 533 8.20 -43.86 22.09
CA GLU A 533 8.36 -45.32 21.99
C GLU A 533 9.74 -45.72 22.54
N TYR A 534 9.88 -46.97 23.00
CA TYR A 534 11.19 -47.51 23.37
C TYR A 534 11.94 -47.97 22.12
N SER A 535 13.25 -47.74 22.08
CA SER A 535 14.12 -48.17 20.98
C SER A 535 15.45 -48.69 21.50
N ASP A 536 15.85 -49.86 21.02
CA ASP A 536 17.16 -50.44 21.33
C ASP A 536 18.30 -49.89 20.46
N SER A 537 17.96 -49.11 19.41
CA SER A 537 18.90 -48.59 18.40
C SER A 537 18.95 -47.06 18.29
N VAL A 538 18.09 -46.32 19.00
CA VAL A 538 18.02 -44.85 18.96
C VAL A 538 18.15 -44.29 20.38
N GLU A 539 19.10 -43.39 20.60
CA GLU A 539 19.35 -42.79 21.91
C GLU A 539 18.15 -42.00 22.44
N LYS A 540 18.01 -41.96 23.77
CA LYS A 540 16.89 -41.32 24.44
C LYS A 540 16.83 -39.81 24.14
N GLY A 541 15.65 -39.33 23.74
CA GLY A 541 15.39 -37.94 23.38
C GLY A 541 15.62 -37.61 21.90
N LEU A 542 16.10 -38.58 21.10
CA LEU A 542 16.24 -38.44 19.66
C LEU A 542 15.02 -39.00 18.91
N VAL A 543 14.75 -38.44 17.74
CA VAL A 543 13.69 -38.91 16.84
C VAL A 543 14.04 -40.25 16.21
N ILE A 544 13.13 -41.22 16.38
CA ILE A 544 13.14 -42.52 15.70
C ILE A 544 12.64 -42.36 14.26
N SER A 545 11.49 -41.71 14.08
CA SER A 545 10.86 -41.51 12.77
C SER A 545 9.84 -40.38 12.74
N GLN A 546 9.42 -39.99 11.54
CA GLN A 546 8.42 -38.95 11.28
C GLN A 546 7.32 -39.45 10.33
N PHE A 547 6.15 -38.83 10.42
CA PHE A 547 5.07 -38.96 9.44
C PHE A 547 4.37 -37.61 9.21
N PRO A 548 4.17 -37.13 7.97
CA PRO A 548 4.54 -37.77 6.70
C PRO A 548 6.06 -37.90 6.46
N LYS A 549 6.44 -38.70 5.46
CA LYS A 549 7.84 -39.00 5.13
C LYS A 549 8.62 -37.75 4.68
N PRO A 550 9.95 -37.71 4.83
CA PRO A 550 10.80 -36.64 4.29
C PRO A 550 10.49 -36.29 2.83
N GLY A 551 10.52 -35.00 2.50
CA GLY A 551 10.23 -34.49 1.15
C GLY A 551 8.75 -34.42 0.75
N THR A 552 7.82 -34.94 1.57
CA THR A 552 6.36 -34.82 1.34
C THR A 552 5.96 -33.34 1.35
N PRO A 553 5.19 -32.85 0.37
CA PRO A 553 4.68 -31.48 0.39
C PRO A 553 3.56 -31.30 1.41
N LEU A 554 3.69 -30.28 2.24
CA LEU A 554 2.75 -29.86 3.27
C LEU A 554 2.39 -28.38 3.09
N LYS A 555 1.27 -27.97 3.68
CA LYS A 555 0.80 -26.58 3.78
C LYS A 555 0.96 -26.06 5.20
N GLU A 556 0.85 -24.74 5.38
CA GLU A 556 0.75 -24.16 6.72
C GLU A 556 -0.43 -24.78 7.49
N GLY A 557 -0.22 -25.12 8.77
CA GLY A 557 -1.18 -25.82 9.63
C GLY A 557 -1.12 -27.35 9.59
N ASP A 558 -0.56 -27.97 8.54
CA ASP A 558 -0.50 -29.44 8.42
C ASP A 558 0.23 -30.10 9.59
N LYS A 559 -0.25 -31.30 9.98
CA LYS A 559 0.28 -32.05 11.12
C LYS A 559 1.43 -32.98 10.72
N VAL A 560 2.54 -32.90 11.46
CA VAL A 560 3.65 -33.84 11.40
C VAL A 560 3.74 -34.60 12.74
N THR A 561 3.52 -35.91 12.68
CA THR A 561 3.77 -36.83 13.81
C THR A 561 5.26 -37.13 13.91
N ILE A 562 5.81 -37.02 15.12
CA ILE A 562 7.23 -37.31 15.42
C ILE A 562 7.27 -38.37 16.52
N ILE A 563 7.98 -39.47 16.28
CA ILE A 563 8.16 -40.54 17.27
C ILE A 563 9.57 -40.41 17.87
N ILE A 564 9.64 -40.25 19.19
CA ILE A 564 10.86 -39.99 19.95
C ILE A 564 11.21 -41.19 20.83
N SER A 565 12.50 -41.51 20.91
CA SER A 565 12.99 -42.59 21.76
C SER A 565 12.95 -42.21 23.24
N ASP A 566 12.30 -43.03 24.07
CA ASP A 566 12.46 -42.99 25.53
C ASP A 566 13.66 -43.84 26.02
N GLY A 567 14.44 -44.40 25.08
CA GLY A 567 15.60 -45.27 25.29
C GLY A 567 15.26 -46.76 25.17
N GLN A 568 16.20 -47.63 25.58
CA GLN A 568 15.96 -49.07 25.73
C GLN A 568 14.84 -49.32 26.75
N LYS A 569 13.99 -50.32 26.49
CA LYS A 569 12.92 -50.71 27.42
C LYS A 569 13.53 -51.23 28.73
N PRO A 570 13.17 -50.68 29.91
CA PRO A 570 13.66 -51.19 31.19
C PRO A 570 13.27 -52.66 31.39
N LYS A 571 14.27 -53.54 31.58
CA LYS A 571 14.04 -54.96 31.89
C LYS A 571 13.56 -55.10 33.34
N VAL A 572 12.57 -55.94 33.58
CA VAL A 572 11.92 -56.05 34.89
C VAL A 572 12.83 -56.79 35.89
N THR A 573 12.96 -56.30 37.12
CA THR A 573 13.59 -57.03 38.23
C THR A 573 12.55 -57.70 39.12
N LYS A 574 12.81 -58.92 39.57
CA LYS A 574 11.99 -59.64 40.56
C LYS A 574 12.85 -60.16 41.71
N THR A 575 12.27 -60.17 42.90
CA THR A 575 12.85 -60.83 44.08
C THR A 575 12.54 -62.31 44.05
N VAL A 576 13.54 -63.17 44.25
CA VAL A 576 13.39 -64.61 44.50
C VAL A 576 13.93 -64.93 45.88
N LYS A 577 13.15 -65.67 46.66
CA LYS A 577 13.57 -66.18 47.97
C LYS A 577 13.73 -67.70 47.91
N VAL A 578 14.94 -68.17 48.21
CA VAL A 578 15.31 -69.58 48.28
C VAL A 578 15.38 -69.97 49.74
N ASP A 579 14.31 -70.59 50.25
CA ASP A 579 14.19 -71.03 51.63
C ASP A 579 14.73 -72.46 51.84
N ASN A 580 15.02 -72.80 53.11
CA ASN A 580 15.39 -74.14 53.56
C ASN A 580 16.64 -74.74 52.90
N ILE A 581 17.63 -73.89 52.57
CA ILE A 581 18.94 -74.35 52.09
C ILE A 581 19.64 -75.05 53.26
N SER A 582 19.68 -76.39 53.21
CA SER A 582 20.29 -77.22 54.26
C SER A 582 21.81 -77.29 54.13
N ILE A 583 22.51 -77.03 55.23
CA ILE A 583 23.97 -77.00 55.36
C ILE A 583 24.35 -78.16 56.28
N PRO A 584 24.87 -79.28 55.75
CA PRO A 584 25.20 -80.46 56.56
C PRO A 584 26.46 -80.23 57.41
N TYR A 585 26.34 -80.56 58.69
CA TYR A 585 27.46 -80.72 59.61
C TYR A 585 28.05 -82.13 59.48
N GLU A 586 29.36 -82.23 59.25
CA GLU A 586 30.06 -83.50 59.06
C GLU A 586 31.32 -83.52 59.94
N PRO A 587 31.26 -84.14 61.14
CA PRO A 587 32.39 -84.17 62.07
C PRO A 587 33.47 -85.12 61.56
N ALA A 588 34.74 -84.70 61.65
CA ALA A 588 35.89 -85.50 61.23
C ALA A 588 36.10 -86.79 62.06
N VAL A 589 35.49 -86.88 63.25
CA VAL A 589 35.49 -88.07 64.13
C VAL A 589 34.11 -88.24 64.74
N THR A 590 33.56 -89.45 64.64
CA THR A 590 32.22 -89.79 65.16
C THR A 590 32.14 -89.60 66.69
N GLY A 591 31.52 -88.49 67.13
CA GLY A 591 31.32 -88.16 68.54
C GLY A 591 31.94 -86.83 68.99
N GLU A 592 32.85 -86.23 68.20
CA GLU A 592 33.40 -84.90 68.51
C GLU A 592 32.56 -83.78 67.88
N LYS A 593 31.99 -82.87 68.70
CA LYS A 593 31.41 -81.61 68.22
C LYS A 593 32.49 -80.53 68.02
N LYS A 594 33.33 -80.67 67.00
CA LYS A 594 34.26 -79.61 66.56
C LYS A 594 33.52 -78.56 65.71
N PRO A 595 33.73 -77.25 65.92
CA PRO A 595 33.04 -76.22 65.13
C PRO A 595 33.57 -76.19 63.68
N GLN A 596 32.67 -76.00 62.71
CA GLN A 596 32.98 -75.83 61.29
C GLN A 596 32.61 -74.42 60.82
N THR A 597 33.49 -73.77 60.07
CA THR A 597 33.26 -72.42 59.53
C THR A 597 32.52 -72.51 58.19
N ILE A 598 31.42 -71.78 58.08
CA ILE A 598 30.56 -71.69 56.91
C ILE A 598 30.62 -70.28 56.35
N GLU A 599 31.06 -70.15 55.10
CA GLU A 599 31.03 -68.93 54.32
C GLU A 599 29.93 -69.05 53.24
N ILE A 600 29.03 -68.07 53.19
CA ILE A 600 27.91 -68.04 52.25
C ILE A 600 28.16 -66.92 51.25
N TYR A 601 28.31 -67.25 49.97
CA TYR A 601 28.54 -66.32 48.86
C TYR A 601 27.27 -66.22 48.00
N LYS A 602 27.00 -65.04 47.45
CA LYS A 602 25.81 -64.74 46.64
C LYS A 602 26.18 -63.79 45.50
N GLU A 603 25.54 -63.97 44.35
CA GLU A 603 25.61 -63.07 43.21
C GLU A 603 24.19 -62.77 42.69
N ASP A 604 23.89 -61.48 42.51
CA ASP A 604 22.64 -60.95 41.95
C ASP A 604 22.83 -59.50 41.44
N MET A 605 21.75 -58.74 41.20
CA MET A 605 21.84 -57.34 40.76
C MET A 605 22.49 -56.37 41.78
N GLN A 606 22.61 -56.75 43.05
CA GLN A 606 23.09 -55.88 44.13
C GLN A 606 24.43 -56.35 44.71
N GLN A 607 24.74 -57.64 44.60
CA GLN A 607 25.88 -58.28 45.25
C GLN A 607 26.68 -59.14 44.28
N LYS A 608 28.00 -59.15 44.44
CA LYS A 608 28.91 -59.99 43.66
C LYS A 608 29.45 -61.13 44.50
N MET A 609 29.88 -62.20 43.84
CA MET A 609 30.55 -63.36 44.42
C MET A 609 31.96 -63.06 45.01
N ASP A 610 32.30 -61.78 45.25
CA ASP A 610 33.66 -61.33 45.58
C ASP A 610 34.05 -61.55 47.06
N ARG A 611 33.05 -61.74 47.93
CA ARG A 611 33.20 -61.95 49.37
C ARG A 611 32.01 -62.75 49.92
N PRO A 612 32.11 -63.40 51.08
CA PRO A 612 30.94 -63.98 51.72
C PRO A 612 29.98 -62.88 52.18
N VAL A 613 28.69 -63.09 51.92
CA VAL A 613 27.58 -62.25 52.40
C VAL A 613 27.36 -62.44 53.89
N GLU A 614 27.69 -63.64 54.38
CA GLU A 614 27.63 -64.03 55.78
C GLU A 614 28.72 -65.08 56.05
N THR A 615 29.31 -65.03 57.24
CA THR A 615 30.22 -66.07 57.74
C THR A 615 29.76 -66.45 59.15
N ARG A 616 29.49 -67.74 59.35
CA ARG A 616 28.99 -68.30 60.62
C ARG A 616 29.73 -69.59 60.97
N THR A 617 29.60 -70.04 62.22
CA THR A 617 30.19 -71.30 62.67
C THR A 617 29.08 -72.26 63.11
N ILE A 618 29.15 -73.53 62.70
CA ILE A 618 28.15 -74.56 63.04
C ILE A 618 28.76 -75.74 63.81
N THR A 619 27.95 -76.36 64.68
CA THR A 619 28.28 -77.59 65.45
C THR A 619 27.19 -78.67 65.32
N GLU A 620 26.26 -78.45 64.40
CA GLU A 620 25.17 -79.31 63.95
C GLU A 620 24.59 -78.72 62.65
N SER A 621 23.83 -79.52 61.88
CA SER A 621 23.35 -79.09 60.56
C SER A 621 22.37 -77.92 60.66
N ALA A 622 22.57 -76.90 59.84
CA ALA A 622 21.78 -75.66 59.86
C ALA A 622 20.94 -75.50 58.57
N THR A 623 19.88 -74.70 58.62
CA THR A 623 19.19 -74.21 57.43
C THR A 623 19.36 -72.69 57.29
N ILE A 624 19.41 -72.21 56.05
CA ILE A 624 19.38 -70.78 55.72
C ILE A 624 18.33 -70.47 54.66
N SER A 625 18.04 -69.19 54.52
CA SER A 625 17.26 -68.63 53.43
C SER A 625 18.06 -67.52 52.76
N LEU A 626 18.03 -67.44 51.43
CA LEU A 626 18.70 -66.40 50.66
C LEU A 626 17.71 -65.68 49.74
N GLU A 627 17.84 -64.36 49.64
CA GLU A 627 17.00 -63.50 48.81
C GLU A 627 17.84 -62.86 47.70
N PHE A 628 17.33 -62.89 46.46
CA PHE A 628 18.03 -62.51 45.23
C PHE A 628 17.20 -61.52 44.43
N VAL A 629 17.78 -60.40 44.03
CA VAL A 629 17.18 -59.45 43.08
C VAL A 629 17.69 -59.79 41.68
N ILE A 630 16.84 -60.42 40.87
CA ILE A 630 17.21 -60.97 39.56
C ILE A 630 16.54 -60.14 38.45
N GLN A 631 17.28 -59.82 37.41
CA GLN A 631 16.79 -59.10 36.23
C GLN A 631 16.24 -60.09 35.18
N GLU A 632 15.21 -59.67 34.44
CA GLU A 632 14.64 -60.46 33.35
C GLU A 632 15.71 -60.82 32.30
N GLY A 633 15.88 -62.13 32.07
CA GLY A 633 16.93 -62.69 31.23
C GLY A 633 18.26 -63.01 31.93
N SER A 634 18.38 -62.80 33.25
CA SER A 634 19.54 -63.21 34.05
C SER A 634 19.20 -64.29 35.10
N LYS A 635 20.20 -64.70 35.87
CA LYS A 635 20.10 -65.62 37.00
C LYS A 635 20.83 -65.03 38.20
N GLY A 636 20.39 -65.34 39.41
CA GLY A 636 21.23 -65.25 40.61
C GLY A 636 22.08 -66.50 40.77
N HIS A 637 23.07 -66.46 41.65
CA HIS A 637 23.94 -67.60 41.96
C HIS A 637 24.31 -67.59 43.45
N TYR A 638 24.46 -68.76 44.08
CA TYR A 638 24.97 -68.85 45.44
C TYR A 638 25.83 -70.08 45.66
N LYS A 639 26.77 -69.91 46.60
CA LYS A 639 27.79 -70.90 46.93
C LYS A 639 28.00 -70.93 48.43
N ILE A 640 28.12 -72.12 48.98
CA ILE A 640 28.38 -72.33 50.40
C ILE A 640 29.68 -73.13 50.53
N VAL A 641 30.62 -72.56 51.26
CA VAL A 641 31.94 -73.10 51.53
C VAL A 641 32.01 -73.47 53.02
N ARG A 642 32.45 -74.68 53.32
CA ARG A 642 32.65 -75.21 54.68
C ARG A 642 34.12 -75.57 54.86
N ASP A 643 34.79 -74.95 55.83
CA ASP A 643 36.21 -75.16 56.14
C ASP A 643 37.12 -75.05 54.89
N GLY A 644 36.81 -74.12 53.98
CA GLY A 644 37.50 -73.91 52.70
C GLY A 644 37.05 -74.80 51.53
N VAL A 645 36.21 -75.81 51.76
CA VAL A 645 35.69 -76.72 50.72
C VAL A 645 34.29 -76.29 50.26
N THR A 646 34.05 -76.19 48.95
CA THR A 646 32.70 -75.89 48.43
C THR A 646 31.77 -77.10 48.61
N ILE A 647 30.64 -76.90 49.29
CA ILE A 647 29.64 -77.96 49.57
C ILE A 647 28.32 -77.75 48.82
N ILE A 648 27.99 -76.52 48.44
CA ILE A 648 26.85 -76.18 47.55
C ILE A 648 27.32 -75.08 46.59
N ASP A 649 26.98 -75.20 45.31
CA ASP A 649 27.18 -74.20 44.26
C ASP A 649 25.96 -74.31 43.32
N LYS A 650 25.09 -73.28 43.23
CA LYS A 650 23.79 -73.35 42.55
C LYS A 650 23.32 -72.02 41.94
N GLU A 651 22.78 -72.11 40.74
CA GLU A 651 22.02 -71.03 40.10
C GLU A 651 20.61 -70.88 40.66
N VAL A 652 20.08 -69.66 40.59
CA VAL A 652 18.69 -69.29 40.89
C VAL A 652 18.12 -68.61 39.64
N PRO A 653 17.16 -69.20 38.91
CA PRO A 653 16.61 -68.59 37.71
C PRO A 653 15.70 -67.39 38.04
N TYR A 654 15.59 -66.43 37.12
CA TYR A 654 14.52 -65.43 37.15
C TYR A 654 13.16 -66.14 37.14
N PRO A 655 12.19 -65.75 38.00
CA PRO A 655 10.97 -66.51 38.18
C PRO A 655 9.98 -66.18 37.05
N THR A 656 9.72 -67.18 36.21
CA THR A 656 8.55 -67.23 35.33
C THR A 656 7.28 -67.14 36.18
N GLN A 657 6.26 -66.44 35.67
CA GLN A 657 4.90 -66.49 36.24
C GLN A 657 4.21 -67.81 35.88
#